data_AF-A0A6B3MTV2-F1
#
_entry.id   AF-A0A6B3MTV2-F1
#
_cell.length_a   1.000
_cell.length_b   1.000
_cell.length_c   1.000
_cell.angle_alpha   90.00
_cell.angle_beta   90.00
_cell.angle_gamma   90.00
#
_symmetry.space_group_name_H-M   'P 1'
#
loop_
_entity.id
_entity.type
_entity.pdbx_description
1 polymer ?
#
loop_
_entity_poly.entity_id
_entity_poly.type
_entity_poly.pdbx_seq_one_letter_code
_entity_poly.pdbx_strand_id
1 'polypeptide(L)'
;MLGSVGKLSRLVGEWQPHTNTNVQDANSNQWDFRGLLRLVAISPVATVTNQHIIKGHFSMFDIKNASFNELDKSLNFGETEVHKTLVSHSKTSSTIVFIDSGVDDYQSLVNGTVPEAEVIVLDSTQDGVEQITKALQGRTDITAIHIVSHGSPGCLYLGNSQLSLDTLNHYTPQLQTWSTTDSPTPILFYGCNVATGDAGTEFLERLHQITGTEIAASGNRTGNAALGGDWNLECGTGQIGVDSAFLPELIQVYQGIFAVSFSNANNFAVGNSPAAIATGDFDHDGDLDLVTANFNSDNVSVLLNNGAGSYTLNGNFAVGRFPVDVAVGDFNKDGKLDLVTADLGQFSSGNTVSVLLGQGNGNFNPATSFVTGKGPAAVAVADFDGDNNQDLAVVTQNDVNTQLSVLFGQGNGNFDSATNLNTGTGVAGSISVGDFNKDSNPDIVIGSRGSVIFLALNNGAGGFNIPAQAIPTGVSFAAAGAVGDFDKNGNLDLVVGSGSGRESEIAVLLGNGNGTFGSPIPFTTGGGSEVAVGDFNGDHNLDIAAASDDQVSLLLGDGAGGFTPSGSFGVGTNPSSITVGDFNSDGKPDIATANSGSDNVSVLLNTTSFSSSIVATPNDDNLTLTPKNDIINLLTGQDIAEGLAGDDFINGDGGDDNLFGDEGNDTLLGGSGQDELYGGSGDDSLEGGDGDDNLFGEAGNDTLLGGQGQDKLFGGSGDDLLKGGQGDNILTGGAGEDMFVLSTAGKNTIADFENGVDLLKLEGGFTFDSLSIFEQNGDTWITTQNNQPLAFLTDVDVNLITANDFIF
;
A
#
# COMPACT_ATOMS: atom_id res chain seq x y z
N MET A 1 22.89 22.50 47.69
CA MET A 1 21.61 22.72 48.40
C MET A 1 20.54 22.06 47.53
N LEU A 2 20.20 20.80 47.80
CA LEU A 2 19.28 20.34 48.85
C LEU A 2 17.81 20.60 48.45
N GLY A 3 17.12 19.51 48.10
CA GLY A 3 15.71 19.45 47.72
C GLY A 3 15.54 19.65 46.20
N SER A 4 15.29 18.65 45.37
CA SER A 4 14.55 17.42 45.60
C SER A 4 14.93 16.39 44.53
N VAL A 5 15.73 15.40 44.91
CA VAL A 5 15.77 14.09 44.26
C VAL A 5 14.65 13.29 44.91
N GLY A 6 13.64 12.90 44.16
CA GLY A 6 12.55 12.11 44.69
C GLY A 6 11.45 11.84 43.68
N LYS A 7 11.46 10.60 43.19
CA LYS A 7 10.41 9.91 42.40
C LYS A 7 10.50 10.09 40.88
N LEU A 8 11.20 9.16 40.24
CA LEU A 8 10.63 8.27 39.23
C LEU A 8 11.70 7.23 38.86
N SER A 9 11.78 6.18 39.68
CA SER A 9 12.42 4.90 39.33
C SER A 9 11.44 3.79 39.71
N ARG A 10 10.81 3.16 38.72
CA ARG A 10 10.28 1.79 38.81
C ARG A 10 9.88 1.28 37.42
N LEU A 11 10.26 0.02 37.15
CA LEU A 11 10.16 -0.76 35.89
C LEU A 11 11.24 -0.33 34.90
N VAL A 12 12.35 -1.04 34.69
CA VAL A 12 12.60 -2.47 34.43
C VAL A 12 13.90 -2.86 35.18
N GLY A 13 13.97 -3.95 35.96
CA GLY A 13 14.19 -5.32 35.47
C GLY A 13 15.70 -5.59 35.39
N GLU A 14 16.16 -6.55 36.18
CA GLU A 14 17.54 -6.72 36.66
C GLU A 14 18.53 -7.25 35.60
N TRP A 15 19.68 -6.60 35.42
CA TRP A 15 20.92 -7.26 35.01
C TRP A 15 22.14 -6.59 35.67
N GLN A 16 22.97 -7.37 36.37
CA GLN A 16 24.18 -6.90 37.06
C GLN A 16 25.42 -7.26 36.25
N PRO A 17 26.35 -6.32 35.99
CA PRO A 17 27.65 -6.64 35.41
C PRO A 17 28.66 -7.02 36.50
N HIS A 18 29.44 -8.07 36.22
CA HIS A 18 30.62 -8.42 37.00
C HIS A 18 31.78 -7.44 36.73
N THR A 19 32.39 -7.02 37.83
CA THR A 19 33.50 -6.09 37.97
C THR A 19 34.87 -6.68 37.59
N ASN A 20 35.75 -5.86 36.99
CA ASN A 20 37.16 -5.66 37.39
C ASN A 20 37.74 -4.46 36.61
N THR A 21 37.81 -3.23 37.16
CA THR A 21 38.91 -2.64 37.96
C THR A 21 40.32 -2.68 37.36
N ASN A 22 40.85 -1.52 36.93
CA ASN A 22 41.96 -0.79 37.59
C ASN A 22 42.34 0.48 36.78
N VAL A 23 42.15 1.71 37.28
CA VAL A 23 42.95 2.50 38.24
C VAL A 23 44.03 3.38 37.56
N GLN A 24 43.74 4.69 37.61
CA GLN A 24 44.62 5.86 37.81
C GLN A 24 45.97 5.97 37.10
N ASP A 25 46.14 7.09 36.38
CA ASP A 25 47.33 7.91 36.57
C ASP A 25 46.94 9.25 37.22
N ALA A 26 47.54 9.50 38.37
CA ALA A 26 47.45 10.72 39.14
C ALA A 26 48.82 11.36 39.10
N ASN A 27 49.14 12.10 38.02
CA ASN A 27 50.21 13.12 37.99
C ASN A 27 50.27 14.01 36.73
N SER A 28 49.17 14.17 35.98
CA SER A 28 49.08 15.22 34.95
C SER A 28 47.93 16.19 35.28
N ASN A 29 48.27 17.47 35.41
CA ASN A 29 47.35 18.58 35.65
C ASN A 29 46.54 18.93 34.39
N GLN A 30 45.77 17.98 33.84
CA GLN A 30 44.75 18.26 32.82
C GLN A 30 43.51 17.38 33.06
N TRP A 31 42.39 18.04 33.34
CA TRP A 31 41.05 17.44 33.28
C TRP A 31 40.28 18.23 32.22
N ASP A 32 39.91 17.56 31.14
CA ASP A 32 39.10 18.13 30.07
C ASP A 32 37.63 18.16 30.53
N PHE A 33 37.09 19.36 30.53
CA PHE A 33 35.70 19.68 30.84
C PHE A 33 35.00 19.88 29.50
N ARG A 34 33.99 19.05 29.17
CA ARG A 34 32.72 19.47 28.52
C ARG A 34 31.82 18.28 28.22
N GLY A 35 31.07 17.89 29.24
CA GLY A 35 29.81 17.17 29.08
C GLY A 35 28.80 17.72 30.07
N LEU A 36 28.03 18.74 29.66
CA LEU A 36 26.62 18.94 30.06
C LEU A 36 26.03 20.24 29.45
N LEU A 37 24.76 20.11 29.00
CA LEU A 37 23.76 21.09 28.56
C LEU A 37 23.87 21.59 27.10
N ARG A 38 22.84 21.46 26.24
CA ARG A 38 21.40 21.63 26.46
C ARG A 38 20.50 20.84 25.48
N LEU A 39 19.32 20.49 25.99
CA LEU A 39 18.11 20.04 25.31
C LEU A 39 17.32 21.24 24.71
N VAL A 40 16.55 20.96 23.64
CA VAL A 40 15.40 21.68 23.04
C VAL A 40 15.68 22.82 22.04
N ALA A 41 15.48 22.54 20.74
CA ALA A 41 14.51 23.24 19.89
C ALA A 41 14.31 22.47 18.56
N ILE A 42 13.04 22.29 18.22
CA ILE A 42 12.50 21.68 16.99
C ILE A 42 12.59 22.71 15.84
N SER A 43 12.83 22.19 14.63
CA SER A 43 12.75 22.84 13.30
C SER A 43 13.97 23.65 12.83
N PRO A 44 14.32 23.53 11.52
CA PRO A 44 13.77 24.53 10.60
C PRO A 44 13.30 24.00 9.23
N VAL A 45 12.18 24.59 8.81
CA VAL A 45 11.78 24.83 7.42
C VAL A 45 12.83 25.70 6.69
N ALA A 46 13.00 25.39 5.40
CA ALA A 46 13.94 25.93 4.42
C ALA A 46 14.05 27.46 4.30
N THR A 47 15.24 27.96 3.93
CA THR A 47 15.44 28.88 2.78
C THR A 47 16.91 28.93 2.32
N VAL A 48 17.11 28.64 1.03
CA VAL A 48 18.27 28.91 0.15
C VAL A 48 18.54 30.43 0.11
N THR A 49 19.73 31.04 0.21
CA THR A 49 20.91 31.01 -0.68
C THR A 49 22.06 31.89 -0.11
N ASN A 50 23.27 31.62 -0.62
CA ASN A 50 24.45 32.51 -0.76
C ASN A 50 25.42 32.68 0.43
N GLN A 51 26.35 31.74 0.58
CA GLN A 51 27.80 31.97 0.38
C GLN A 51 28.60 30.67 0.62
N HIS A 52 29.56 30.39 -0.26
CA HIS A 52 30.46 29.22 -0.26
C HIS A 52 31.07 28.86 1.11
N ILE A 53 30.99 27.58 1.48
CA ILE A 53 32.08 26.89 2.18
C ILE A 53 32.39 25.60 1.41
N ILE A 54 33.50 25.65 0.67
CA ILE A 54 34.22 24.48 0.17
C ILE A 54 34.99 23.90 1.36
N LYS A 55 34.78 22.62 1.69
CA LYS A 55 35.72 21.83 2.50
C LYS A 55 36.21 20.64 1.65
N GLY A 56 37.22 20.91 0.83
CA GLY A 56 38.17 19.92 0.34
C GLY A 56 39.54 20.26 0.91
N HIS A 57 40.27 19.25 1.39
CA HIS A 57 41.56 19.32 2.05
C HIS A 57 42.63 20.09 1.24
N PHE A 58 43.36 20.99 1.89
CA PHE A 58 44.58 21.60 1.34
C PHE A 58 45.82 20.77 1.70
N SER A 59 46.59 20.38 0.68
CA SER A 59 48.00 20.02 0.79
C SER A 59 48.86 21.24 0.38
N MET A 60 49.94 21.47 1.12
CA MET A 60 50.69 22.72 1.17
C MET A 60 51.97 22.63 0.33
N PHE A 61 52.08 23.39 -0.77
CA PHE A 61 53.38 23.88 -1.26
C PHE A 61 53.26 25.23 -1.98
N ASP A 62 54.25 26.06 -1.69
CA ASP A 62 54.43 27.49 -1.94
C ASP A 62 54.77 27.79 -3.41
N ILE A 63 54.11 28.76 -4.06
CA ILE A 63 54.68 29.64 -5.11
C ILE A 63 53.76 30.86 -5.28
N LYS A 64 54.36 32.04 -5.10
CA LYS A 64 53.79 33.37 -5.36
C LYS A 64 53.64 33.63 -6.87
N ASN A 65 52.52 34.26 -7.23
CA ASN A 65 52.24 35.01 -8.46
C ASN A 65 52.04 34.21 -9.76
N ALA A 66 50.78 34.00 -10.18
CA ALA A 66 50.30 34.22 -11.55
C ALA A 66 48.77 34.03 -11.66
N SER A 67 48.13 34.79 -12.55
CA SER A 67 46.70 34.90 -12.81
C SER A 67 46.16 33.84 -13.80
N PHE A 68 44.85 33.59 -13.71
CA PHE A 68 43.99 32.87 -14.67
C PHE A 68 44.34 33.14 -16.15
N ASN A 69 44.96 32.16 -16.82
CA ASN A 69 44.70 31.74 -18.20
C ASN A 69 45.77 30.71 -18.63
N GLU A 70 45.33 29.76 -19.46
CA GLU A 70 46.08 28.67 -20.13
C GLU A 70 46.13 27.32 -19.40
N LEU A 71 45.31 26.36 -19.84
CA LEU A 71 45.77 25.19 -20.60
C LEU A 71 44.60 24.24 -20.94
N ASP A 72 44.09 24.39 -22.15
CA ASP A 72 43.62 23.27 -22.96
C ASP A 72 44.86 22.62 -23.61
N LYS A 73 44.79 21.30 -23.84
CA LYS A 73 45.65 20.44 -24.70
C LYS A 73 46.64 19.47 -24.03
N SER A 74 46.23 18.21 -24.17
CA SER A 74 46.97 17.06 -24.71
C SER A 74 47.74 16.17 -23.73
N LEU A 75 47.38 14.89 -23.71
CA LEU A 75 48.15 13.88 -24.43
C LEU A 75 47.35 12.59 -24.65
N ASN A 76 47.46 12.11 -25.89
CA ASN A 76 46.73 11.05 -26.56
C ASN A 76 47.79 10.06 -27.06
N PHE A 77 47.70 8.77 -26.75
CA PHE A 77 48.38 7.64 -27.41
C PHE A 77 47.66 6.37 -26.90
N GLY A 78 47.20 5.40 -27.68
CA GLY A 78 47.35 5.05 -29.09
C GLY A 78 47.18 3.53 -29.19
N GLU A 79 46.22 3.07 -29.99
CA GLU A 79 45.89 1.66 -30.22
C GLU A 79 47.06 0.86 -30.85
N THR A 80 47.19 -0.43 -30.51
CA THR A 80 47.52 -1.48 -31.50
C THR A 80 46.98 -2.85 -31.07
N GLU A 81 46.33 -3.51 -32.03
CA GLU A 81 45.44 -4.67 -31.98
C GLU A 81 46.04 -6.02 -31.52
N VAL A 82 45.21 -6.84 -30.85
CA VAL A 82 45.04 -8.27 -31.20
C VAL A 82 43.53 -8.59 -31.18
N HIS A 83 42.99 -8.94 -32.35
CA HIS A 83 41.56 -9.13 -32.61
C HIS A 83 41.09 -10.58 -32.32
N LYS A 84 39.81 -10.68 -31.88
CA LYS A 84 38.80 -11.78 -31.89
C LYS A 84 38.61 -12.53 -30.57
N THR A 85 37.44 -12.55 -29.92
CA THR A 85 36.08 -12.10 -30.28
C THR A 85 35.31 -11.83 -28.98
N LEU A 86 35.15 -10.56 -28.61
CA LEU A 86 34.11 -10.10 -27.70
C LEU A 86 33.25 -9.16 -28.53
N VAL A 87 31.94 -9.40 -28.53
CA VAL A 87 30.97 -8.52 -29.16
C VAL A 87 31.02 -7.21 -28.38
N SER A 88 31.71 -6.22 -28.93
CA SER A 88 31.68 -4.84 -28.42
C SER A 88 30.29 -4.27 -28.71
N HIS A 89 29.50 -4.03 -27.66
CA HIS A 89 28.40 -3.08 -27.76
C HIS A 89 29.02 -1.69 -27.98
N SER A 90 28.99 -1.26 -29.24
CA SER A 90 29.32 0.10 -29.64
C SER A 90 28.38 1.07 -28.93
N LYS A 91 28.91 2.13 -28.28
CA LYS A 91 28.20 3.34 -27.80
C LYS A 91 26.69 3.32 -28.10
N THR A 92 25.90 2.77 -27.19
CA THR A 92 24.45 2.58 -27.38
C THR A 92 23.72 3.85 -26.96
N SER A 93 22.77 4.28 -27.79
CA SER A 93 21.84 5.39 -27.59
C SER A 93 21.14 5.38 -26.22
N SER A 94 20.84 6.55 -25.68
CA SER A 94 20.23 6.70 -24.35
C SER A 94 18.77 7.16 -24.46
N THR A 95 17.86 6.41 -23.83
CA THR A 95 16.54 6.92 -23.45
C THR A 95 16.73 7.84 -22.23
N ILE A 96 16.02 8.98 -22.20
CA ILE A 96 16.07 9.89 -21.04
C ILE A 96 14.67 10.05 -20.44
N VAL A 97 14.60 10.02 -19.11
CA VAL A 97 13.37 10.12 -18.33
C VAL A 97 13.46 11.33 -17.41
N PHE A 98 12.51 12.25 -17.55
CA PHE A 98 12.33 13.37 -16.64
C PHE A 98 11.17 13.08 -15.70
N ILE A 99 11.40 13.18 -14.40
CA ILE A 99 10.38 12.92 -13.38
C ILE A 99 10.23 14.17 -12.53
N ASP A 100 9.03 14.73 -12.48
CA ASP A 100 8.75 15.88 -11.63
C ASP A 100 8.71 15.48 -10.14
N SER A 101 9.53 16.12 -9.30
CA SER A 101 9.53 15.87 -7.85
C SER A 101 8.23 16.29 -7.14
N GLY A 102 7.33 16.98 -7.83
CA GLY A 102 5.98 17.27 -7.36
C GLY A 102 4.98 16.13 -7.57
N VAL A 103 5.37 15.04 -8.24
CA VAL A 103 4.56 13.81 -8.34
C VAL A 103 4.70 13.02 -7.05
N ASP A 104 3.57 12.53 -6.53
CA ASP A 104 3.55 11.64 -5.37
C ASP A 104 4.36 10.37 -5.65
N ASP A 105 5.21 10.00 -4.70
CA ASP A 105 6.12 8.85 -4.79
C ASP A 105 7.00 8.84 -6.06
N TYR A 106 7.54 10.01 -6.45
CA TYR A 106 8.44 10.10 -7.59
C TYR A 106 9.72 9.25 -7.42
N GLN A 107 10.07 8.86 -6.19
CA GLN A 107 11.28 8.09 -5.87
C GLN A 107 11.15 6.64 -6.35
N SER A 108 9.99 6.00 -6.16
CA SER A 108 9.68 4.69 -6.76
C SER A 108 9.70 4.75 -8.29
N LEU A 109 9.25 5.86 -8.89
CA LEU A 109 9.33 6.05 -10.34
C LEU A 109 10.77 6.16 -10.84
N VAL A 110 11.68 6.77 -10.06
CA VAL A 110 13.12 6.80 -10.38
C VAL A 110 13.68 5.38 -10.31
N ASN A 111 13.39 4.65 -9.24
CA ASN A 111 13.94 3.30 -9.00
C ASN A 111 13.41 2.26 -9.99
N GLY A 112 12.16 2.38 -10.43
CA GLY A 112 11.56 1.47 -11.41
C GLY A 112 11.78 1.87 -12.88
N THR A 113 12.71 2.79 -13.16
CA THR A 113 13.18 3.01 -14.54
C THR A 113 14.08 1.87 -14.99
N VAL A 114 14.07 1.58 -16.29
CA VAL A 114 14.96 0.54 -16.86
C VAL A 114 16.43 0.95 -16.68
N PRO A 115 17.37 0.01 -16.38
CA PRO A 115 18.76 0.33 -16.08
C PRO A 115 19.51 1.13 -17.16
N GLU A 116 19.08 1.03 -18.42
CA GLU A 116 19.68 1.74 -19.55
C GLU A 116 19.18 3.18 -19.72
N ALA A 117 18.15 3.60 -18.97
CA ALA A 117 17.59 4.94 -19.04
C ALA A 117 18.35 5.94 -18.15
N GLU A 118 18.61 7.13 -18.67
CA GLU A 118 19.12 8.26 -17.87
C GLU A 118 17.94 8.97 -17.19
N VAL A 119 17.95 9.05 -15.86
CA VAL A 119 16.88 9.69 -15.08
C VAL A 119 17.30 11.07 -14.59
N ILE A 120 16.44 12.06 -14.78
CA ILE A 120 16.61 13.43 -14.26
C ILE A 120 15.36 13.83 -13.48
N VAL A 121 15.52 14.04 -12.18
CA VAL A 121 14.46 14.57 -11.32
C VAL A 121 14.39 16.10 -11.46
N LEU A 122 13.21 16.62 -11.81
CA LEU A 122 12.97 18.05 -11.92
C LEU A 122 12.66 18.62 -10.53
N ASP A 123 13.30 19.73 -10.18
CA ASP A 123 12.97 20.50 -8.97
C ASP A 123 11.60 21.15 -9.17
N SER A 124 10.62 20.76 -8.34
CA SER A 124 9.24 21.21 -8.44
C SER A 124 9.06 22.71 -8.16
N THR A 125 10.08 23.36 -7.59
CA THR A 125 10.07 24.80 -7.28
C THR A 125 10.64 25.67 -8.40
N GLN A 126 11.18 25.08 -9.48
CA GLN A 126 11.78 25.76 -10.62
C GLN A 126 10.99 25.51 -11.92
N ASP A 127 11.27 26.29 -12.96
CA ASP A 127 10.60 26.13 -14.26
C ASP A 127 11.06 24.81 -14.91
N GLY A 128 10.17 23.83 -14.98
CA GLY A 128 10.48 22.50 -15.51
C GLY A 128 10.81 22.51 -17.00
N VAL A 129 10.23 23.40 -17.80
CA VAL A 129 10.55 23.52 -19.23
C VAL A 129 11.99 24.00 -19.43
N GLU A 130 12.45 24.95 -18.62
CA GLU A 130 13.85 25.40 -18.65
C GLU A 130 14.83 24.31 -18.18
N GLN A 131 14.47 23.54 -17.15
CA GLN A 131 15.28 22.42 -16.65
C GLN A 131 15.49 21.35 -17.73
N ILE A 132 14.40 20.89 -18.37
CA ILE A 132 14.46 19.90 -19.46
C ILE A 132 15.31 20.45 -20.62
N THR A 133 15.07 21.70 -21.02
CA THR A 133 15.83 22.34 -22.11
C THR A 133 17.33 22.35 -21.85
N LYS A 134 17.73 22.64 -20.61
CA LYS A 134 19.13 22.68 -20.20
C LYS A 134 19.76 21.28 -20.20
N ALA A 135 19.02 20.26 -19.78
CA ALA A 135 19.49 18.87 -19.76
C ALA A 135 19.72 18.31 -21.18
N LEU A 136 18.86 18.70 -22.13
CA LEU A 136 18.96 18.27 -23.53
C LEU A 136 20.00 19.06 -24.35
N GLN A 137 20.50 20.17 -23.81
CA GLN A 137 21.35 21.10 -24.58
C GLN A 137 22.65 20.44 -25.06
N GLY A 138 22.77 20.30 -26.39
CA GLY A 138 23.98 19.75 -27.02
C GLY A 138 24.09 18.23 -27.03
N ARG A 139 23.04 17.53 -26.59
CA ARG A 139 22.93 16.06 -26.67
C ARG A 139 22.47 15.64 -28.07
N THR A 140 23.13 14.65 -28.65
CA THR A 140 22.79 14.08 -29.97
C THR A 140 22.61 12.55 -29.91
N ASP A 141 22.68 12.00 -28.71
CA ASP A 141 22.65 10.59 -28.36
C ASP A 141 21.27 10.12 -27.87
N ILE A 142 20.34 11.05 -27.63
CA ILE A 142 19.00 10.78 -27.11
C ILE A 142 18.07 10.24 -28.18
N THR A 143 17.53 9.04 -27.96
CA THR A 143 16.59 8.37 -28.88
C THR A 143 15.12 8.52 -28.51
N ALA A 144 14.81 8.77 -27.24
CA ALA A 144 13.46 9.05 -26.77
C ALA A 144 13.49 9.89 -25.50
N ILE A 145 12.46 10.73 -25.31
CA ILE A 145 12.26 11.55 -24.12
C ILE A 145 10.96 11.13 -23.44
N HIS A 146 11.05 10.67 -22.19
CA HIS A 146 9.90 10.35 -21.35
C HIS A 146 9.78 11.44 -20.28
N ILE A 147 8.58 11.96 -20.05
CA ILE A 147 8.32 13.01 -19.05
C ILE A 147 7.14 12.59 -18.19
N VAL A 148 7.36 12.46 -16.89
CA VAL A 148 6.33 12.14 -15.89
C VAL A 148 6.01 13.36 -15.06
N SER A 149 4.74 13.77 -15.06
CA SER A 149 4.27 14.87 -14.23
C SER A 149 2.75 14.87 -14.06
N HIS A 150 2.19 15.73 -13.20
CA HIS A 150 0.75 15.91 -13.15
C HIS A 150 0.21 16.53 -14.46
N GLY A 151 -1.04 16.17 -14.79
CA GLY A 151 -1.69 16.62 -16.03
C GLY A 151 -3.14 17.05 -15.83
N SER A 152 -3.64 17.77 -16.83
CA SER A 152 -5.07 18.01 -17.07
C SER A 152 -5.30 18.20 -18.58
N PRO A 153 -6.56 18.20 -19.08
CA PRO A 153 -6.83 18.35 -20.52
C PRO A 153 -6.08 19.51 -21.18
N GLY A 154 -5.13 19.19 -22.07
CA GLY A 154 -4.29 20.14 -22.80
C GLY A 154 -3.19 20.81 -21.98
N CYS A 155 -2.73 20.17 -20.89
CA CYS A 155 -1.81 20.77 -19.94
C CYS A 155 -0.94 19.75 -19.18
N LEU A 156 0.36 20.03 -19.06
CA LEU A 156 1.29 19.42 -18.10
C LEU A 156 1.77 20.45 -17.08
N TYR A 157 1.88 20.04 -15.82
CA TYR A 157 2.53 20.81 -14.76
C TYR A 157 3.98 20.34 -14.67
N LEU A 158 4.94 21.23 -14.90
CA LEU A 158 6.38 20.91 -14.93
C LEU A 158 7.12 21.86 -13.99
N GLY A 159 7.47 21.33 -12.82
CA GLY A 159 7.82 22.07 -11.63
C GLY A 159 6.84 23.20 -11.32
N ASN A 160 7.33 24.44 -11.24
CA ASN A 160 6.48 25.60 -10.97
C ASN A 160 5.85 26.21 -12.25
N SER A 161 6.06 25.57 -13.41
CA SER A 161 5.61 26.03 -14.72
C SER A 161 4.48 25.17 -15.26
N GLN A 162 3.74 25.71 -16.24
CA GLN A 162 2.67 24.99 -16.92
C GLN A 162 2.94 24.97 -18.42
N LEU A 163 3.00 23.79 -19.01
CA LEU A 163 3.04 23.60 -20.46
C LEU A 163 1.62 23.33 -20.96
N SER A 164 0.96 24.34 -21.50
CA SER A 164 -0.45 24.30 -21.94
C SER A 164 -0.66 25.11 -23.22
N LEU A 165 -1.85 25.00 -23.83
CA LEU A 165 -2.20 25.78 -25.03
C LEU A 165 -1.93 27.29 -24.92
N ASP A 166 -2.07 27.85 -23.72
CA ASP A 166 -1.82 29.28 -23.46
C ASP A 166 -0.33 29.63 -23.39
N THR A 167 0.52 28.68 -22.96
CA THR A 167 1.96 28.91 -22.72
C THR A 167 2.86 28.39 -23.85
N LEU A 168 2.34 27.55 -24.78
CA LEU A 168 3.15 26.98 -25.87
C LEU A 168 3.89 28.00 -26.75
N ASN A 169 3.27 29.16 -27.01
CA ASN A 169 3.93 30.23 -27.77
C ASN A 169 5.09 30.86 -26.99
N HIS A 170 4.99 30.92 -25.67
CA HIS A 170 6.04 31.45 -24.82
C HIS A 170 7.27 30.54 -24.85
N TYR A 171 7.05 29.23 -24.78
CA TYR A 171 8.11 28.21 -24.73
C TYR A 171 8.61 27.70 -26.10
N THR A 172 8.11 28.25 -27.21
CA THR A 172 8.53 27.81 -28.57
C THR A 172 10.06 27.78 -28.77
N PRO A 173 10.85 28.79 -28.34
CA PRO A 173 12.31 28.73 -28.49
C PRO A 173 12.96 27.55 -27.77
N GLN A 174 12.44 27.19 -26.59
CA GLN A 174 12.90 26.05 -25.79
C GLN A 174 12.48 24.72 -26.44
N LEU A 175 11.18 24.56 -26.73
CA LEU A 175 10.61 23.33 -27.27
C LEU A 175 11.19 22.93 -28.63
N GLN A 176 11.57 23.92 -29.46
CA GLN A 176 12.27 23.68 -30.73
C GLN A 176 13.65 23.03 -30.57
N THR A 177 14.21 23.03 -29.37
CA THR A 177 15.52 22.42 -29.08
C THR A 177 15.43 21.03 -28.45
N TRP A 178 14.22 20.56 -28.10
CA TRP A 178 14.03 19.24 -27.48
C TRP A 178 14.17 18.09 -28.48
N SER A 179 14.11 18.37 -29.77
CA SER A 179 14.34 17.38 -30.84
C SER A 179 15.58 17.76 -31.65
N THR A 180 16.36 16.76 -32.07
CA THR A 180 17.53 16.97 -32.92
C THR A 180 17.17 16.84 -34.41
N THR A 181 17.80 17.63 -35.28
CA THR A 181 17.48 17.66 -36.71
C THR A 181 17.91 16.41 -37.48
N ASP A 182 18.79 15.59 -36.90
CA ASP A 182 19.41 14.45 -37.58
C ASP A 182 18.66 13.13 -37.32
N SER A 183 17.87 13.05 -36.24
CA SER A 183 16.91 11.98 -35.96
C SER A 183 15.78 12.53 -35.07
N PRO A 184 14.51 12.49 -35.51
CA PRO A 184 13.39 12.99 -34.70
C PRO A 184 13.25 12.14 -33.43
N THR A 185 13.46 12.75 -32.28
CA THR A 185 13.39 12.12 -30.95
C THR A 185 11.93 12.17 -30.46
N PRO A 186 11.20 11.04 -30.36
CA PRO A 186 9.82 11.05 -29.89
C PRO A 186 9.72 11.50 -28.43
N ILE A 187 8.62 12.15 -28.07
CA ILE A 187 8.37 12.64 -26.71
C ILE A 187 7.09 11.98 -26.16
N LEU A 188 7.23 11.34 -25.00
CA LEU A 188 6.19 10.58 -24.33
C LEU A 188 5.84 11.30 -23.01
N PHE A 189 4.58 11.73 -22.88
CA PHE A 189 4.09 12.44 -21.70
C PHE A 189 3.19 11.56 -20.84
N TYR A 190 3.63 11.26 -19.62
CA TYR A 190 2.89 10.52 -18.60
C TYR A 190 2.27 11.52 -17.62
N GLY A 191 1.07 11.98 -17.92
CA GLY A 191 0.33 12.90 -17.08
C GLY A 191 -1.18 12.76 -17.28
N CYS A 192 -1.92 12.85 -16.19
CA CYS A 192 -3.35 12.57 -16.17
C CYS A 192 -4.13 13.43 -17.17
N ASN A 193 -4.89 12.79 -18.05
CA ASN A 193 -5.88 13.41 -18.94
C ASN A 193 -5.30 14.45 -19.91
N VAL A 194 -3.99 14.44 -20.18
CA VAL A 194 -3.32 15.47 -20.99
C VAL A 194 -3.92 15.54 -22.40
N ALA A 195 -4.24 14.39 -23.00
CA ALA A 195 -4.78 14.30 -24.34
C ALA A 195 -6.32 14.24 -24.40
N THR A 196 -7.02 14.42 -23.28
CA THR A 196 -8.48 14.28 -23.23
C THR A 196 -9.19 15.43 -23.99
N GLY A 197 -10.12 15.04 -24.86
CA GLY A 197 -11.03 15.96 -25.55
C GLY A 197 -10.35 16.88 -26.59
N ASP A 198 -11.10 17.89 -27.04
CA ASP A 198 -10.65 18.83 -28.07
C ASP A 198 -9.39 19.61 -27.64
N ALA A 199 -9.32 20.00 -26.36
CA ALA A 199 -8.19 20.73 -25.79
C ALA A 199 -6.90 19.90 -25.79
N GLY A 200 -6.97 18.61 -25.40
CA GLY A 200 -5.83 17.71 -25.44
C GLY A 200 -5.37 17.42 -26.87
N THR A 201 -6.30 17.22 -27.80
CA THR A 201 -5.99 17.02 -29.22
C THR A 201 -5.27 18.23 -29.81
N GLU A 202 -5.79 19.45 -29.60
CA GLU A 202 -5.16 20.68 -30.08
C GLU A 202 -3.77 20.89 -29.45
N PHE A 203 -3.62 20.56 -28.16
CA PHE A 203 -2.35 20.67 -27.44
C PHE A 203 -1.26 19.80 -28.07
N LEU A 204 -1.55 18.52 -28.32
CA LEU A 204 -0.61 17.59 -28.95
C LEU A 204 -0.26 18.01 -30.38
N GLU A 205 -1.24 18.40 -31.20
CA GLU A 205 -1.00 18.86 -32.57
C GLU A 205 -0.08 20.09 -32.60
N ARG A 206 -0.29 21.03 -31.69
CA ARG A 206 0.51 22.26 -31.63
C ARG A 206 1.91 22.01 -31.09
N LEU A 207 2.07 21.13 -30.11
CA LEU A 207 3.39 20.67 -29.65
C LEU A 207 4.17 19.97 -30.78
N HIS A 208 3.51 19.09 -31.53
CA HIS A 208 4.12 18.45 -32.70
C HIS A 208 4.58 19.46 -33.75
N GLN A 209 3.77 20.49 -34.04
CA GLN A 209 4.16 21.57 -34.96
C GLN A 209 5.37 22.39 -34.46
N ILE A 210 5.49 22.61 -33.15
CA ILE A 210 6.59 23.38 -32.56
C ILE A 210 7.88 22.56 -32.51
N THR A 211 7.80 21.33 -32.02
CA THR A 211 8.97 20.45 -31.79
C THR A 211 9.44 19.74 -33.07
N GLY A 212 8.54 19.53 -34.04
CA GLY A 212 8.82 18.80 -35.27
C GLY A 212 8.99 17.29 -35.07
N THR A 213 8.58 16.74 -33.92
CA THR A 213 8.73 15.32 -33.58
C THR A 213 7.40 14.67 -33.17
N GLU A 214 7.36 13.35 -33.12
CA GLU A 214 6.19 12.58 -32.68
C GLU A 214 5.97 12.76 -31.18
N ILE A 215 4.71 12.99 -30.80
CA ILE A 215 4.30 13.19 -29.41
C ILE A 215 3.23 12.16 -29.09
N ALA A 216 3.32 11.52 -27.92
CA ALA A 216 2.19 10.79 -27.34
C ALA A 216 1.94 11.19 -25.89
N ALA A 217 0.68 11.11 -25.49
CA ALA A 217 0.22 11.34 -24.13
C ALA A 217 -1.04 10.51 -23.86
N SER A 218 -1.38 10.33 -22.58
CA SER A 218 -2.60 9.61 -22.20
C SER A 218 -3.85 10.48 -22.36
N GLY A 219 -4.92 9.87 -22.88
CA GLY A 219 -6.26 10.45 -22.87
C GLY A 219 -7.04 10.19 -21.58
N ASN A 220 -6.47 9.40 -20.68
CA ASN A 220 -7.04 8.93 -19.43
C ASN A 220 -6.18 9.36 -18.23
N ARG A 221 -6.57 8.95 -17.02
CA ARG A 221 -5.72 9.11 -15.83
C ARG A 221 -4.49 8.21 -16.00
N THR A 222 -3.30 8.81 -15.92
CA THR A 222 -2.04 8.08 -15.92
C THR A 222 -1.68 7.69 -14.49
N GLY A 223 -1.16 6.47 -14.31
CA GLY A 223 -1.00 5.78 -13.03
C GLY A 223 -0.64 6.67 -11.83
N ASN A 224 -1.38 6.47 -10.74
CA ASN A 224 -1.21 7.15 -9.47
C ASN A 224 -1.24 6.10 -8.36
N ALA A 225 -0.28 6.17 -7.44
CA ALA A 225 -0.12 5.21 -6.33
C ALA A 225 -1.27 5.22 -5.30
N ALA A 226 -2.24 6.12 -5.41
CA ALA A 226 -3.43 6.19 -4.54
C ALA A 226 -4.76 6.17 -5.34
N LEU A 227 -4.73 6.53 -6.62
CA LEU A 227 -5.92 6.85 -7.42
C LEU A 227 -6.03 6.01 -8.70
N GLY A 228 -5.07 5.12 -8.94
CA GLY A 228 -4.97 4.27 -10.12
C GLY A 228 -4.77 5.04 -11.44
N GLY A 229 -4.82 4.33 -12.56
CA GLY A 229 -4.66 4.88 -13.91
C GLY A 229 -4.03 3.83 -14.83
N ASP A 230 -3.94 4.10 -16.13
CA ASP A 230 -3.16 3.27 -17.03
C ASP A 230 -1.92 4.02 -17.53
N TRP A 231 -0.87 3.29 -17.89
CA TRP A 231 0.36 3.88 -18.43
C TRP A 231 0.33 3.98 -19.95
N ASN A 232 -0.87 3.84 -20.53
CA ASN A 232 -1.06 3.84 -21.96
C ASN A 232 -1.06 5.28 -22.47
N LEU A 233 -0.30 5.51 -23.55
CA LEU A 233 -0.32 6.78 -24.27
C LEU A 233 -1.13 6.59 -25.55
N GLU A 234 -2.46 6.56 -25.41
CA GLU A 234 -3.38 6.18 -26.50
C GLU A 234 -3.52 7.26 -27.57
N CYS A 235 -3.14 8.50 -27.22
CA CYS A 235 -3.23 9.64 -28.10
C CYS A 235 -1.83 10.03 -28.57
N GLY A 236 -1.59 10.00 -29.88
CA GLY A 236 -0.32 10.43 -30.45
C GLY A 236 -0.47 11.09 -31.81
N THR A 237 0.53 11.88 -32.19
CA THR A 237 0.61 12.56 -33.50
C THR A 237 1.24 11.69 -34.60
N GLY A 238 1.63 10.45 -34.27
CA GLY A 238 2.27 9.47 -35.15
C GLY A 238 2.30 8.06 -34.54
N GLN A 239 2.99 7.11 -35.17
CA GLN A 239 3.21 5.78 -34.59
C GLN A 239 4.48 5.80 -33.74
N ILE A 240 4.33 5.77 -32.42
CA ILE A 240 5.48 5.72 -31.51
C ILE A 240 5.89 4.27 -31.30
N GLY A 241 7.05 3.90 -31.84
CA GLY A 241 7.68 2.58 -31.69
C GLY A 241 8.79 2.57 -30.64
N VAL A 242 8.55 3.23 -29.50
CA VAL A 242 9.49 3.34 -28.38
C VAL A 242 8.99 2.46 -27.24
N ASP A 243 9.88 1.64 -26.69
CA ASP A 243 9.57 0.80 -25.52
C ASP A 243 9.40 1.68 -24.27
N SER A 244 8.66 1.16 -23.27
CA SER A 244 8.53 1.88 -22.00
C SER A 244 9.89 2.07 -21.34
N ALA A 245 10.11 3.25 -20.74
CA ALA A 245 11.30 3.51 -19.93
C ALA A 245 11.16 3.02 -18.48
N PHE A 246 10.04 2.38 -18.16
CA PHE A 246 9.70 1.86 -16.83
C PHE A 246 9.57 0.34 -16.88
N LEU A 247 10.06 -0.31 -15.84
CA LEU A 247 9.96 -1.74 -15.64
C LEU A 247 8.47 -2.18 -15.63
N PRO A 248 8.10 -3.29 -16.28
CA PRO A 248 6.74 -3.82 -16.26
C PRO A 248 6.17 -3.99 -14.85
N GLU A 249 7.02 -4.30 -13.88
CA GLU A 249 6.69 -4.50 -12.47
C GLU A 249 6.28 -3.16 -11.80
N LEU A 250 7.06 -2.08 -12.00
CA LEU A 250 6.67 -0.73 -11.55
C LEU A 250 5.37 -0.29 -12.22
N ILE A 251 5.25 -0.56 -13.52
CA ILE A 251 4.04 -0.23 -14.28
C ILE A 251 2.85 -1.00 -13.70
N GLN A 252 2.98 -2.26 -13.28
CA GLN A 252 1.89 -2.98 -12.62
C GLN A 252 1.48 -2.34 -11.29
N VAL A 253 2.45 -1.92 -10.48
CA VAL A 253 2.20 -1.20 -9.21
C VAL A 253 1.37 0.07 -9.45
N TYR A 254 1.69 0.84 -10.47
CA TYR A 254 0.96 2.09 -10.77
C TYR A 254 -0.22 1.94 -11.75
N GLN A 255 -0.32 0.82 -12.49
CA GLN A 255 -1.49 0.45 -13.30
C GLN A 255 -2.63 -0.07 -12.42
N GLY A 256 -2.31 -0.52 -11.21
CA GLY A 256 -3.18 -1.36 -10.41
C GLY A 256 -3.14 -1.04 -8.95
N ILE A 257 -3.85 0.02 -8.55
CA ILE A 257 -4.76 -0.13 -7.42
C ILE A 257 -6.09 -0.66 -8.00
N PHE A 258 -5.96 -1.94 -8.34
CA PHE A 258 -6.92 -3.02 -8.50
C PHE A 258 -8.10 -2.81 -9.46
N ALA A 259 -7.98 -3.43 -10.64
CA ALA A 259 -9.16 -4.00 -11.29
C ALA A 259 -9.74 -5.05 -10.32
N VAL A 260 -10.73 -4.65 -9.54
CA VAL A 260 -11.43 -5.56 -8.63
C VAL A 260 -12.03 -6.67 -9.46
N SER A 261 -11.70 -7.90 -9.11
CA SER A 261 -12.17 -9.09 -9.81
C SER A 261 -12.94 -9.96 -8.85
N PHE A 262 -14.11 -10.40 -9.29
CA PHE A 262 -14.91 -11.37 -8.58
C PHE A 262 -15.08 -12.62 -9.40
N SER A 263 -15.25 -13.76 -8.73
CA SER A 263 -15.71 -14.99 -9.36
C SER A 263 -17.07 -14.78 -10.03
N ASN A 264 -17.43 -15.68 -10.95
CA ASN A 264 -18.83 -15.79 -11.34
C ASN A 264 -19.69 -16.10 -10.10
N ALA A 265 -20.92 -15.59 -10.08
CA ALA A 265 -21.86 -15.83 -9.00
C ALA A 265 -22.20 -17.32 -8.86
N ASN A 266 -21.91 -17.87 -7.67
CA ASN A 266 -22.40 -19.17 -7.25
C ASN A 266 -23.78 -19.01 -6.62
N ASN A 267 -24.77 -19.74 -7.15
CA ASN A 267 -26.17 -19.55 -6.75
C ASN A 267 -26.68 -20.71 -5.89
N PHE A 268 -27.22 -20.39 -4.71
CA PHE A 268 -27.74 -21.35 -3.74
C PHE A 268 -29.23 -21.13 -3.51
N ALA A 269 -30.04 -22.18 -3.67
CA ALA A 269 -31.50 -22.06 -3.54
C ALA A 269 -31.92 -21.84 -2.08
N VAL A 270 -32.88 -20.93 -1.88
CA VAL A 270 -33.50 -20.63 -0.58
C VAL A 270 -35.02 -20.65 -0.71
N GLY A 271 -35.74 -20.22 0.33
CA GLY A 271 -37.19 -20.00 0.25
C GLY A 271 -37.58 -18.98 -0.82
N ASN A 272 -38.86 -18.98 -1.19
CA ASN A 272 -39.38 -18.13 -2.26
C ASN A 272 -39.37 -16.64 -1.88
N SER A 273 -38.92 -15.80 -2.81
CA SER A 273 -38.80 -14.36 -2.72
C SER A 273 -37.99 -13.94 -1.48
N PRO A 274 -36.71 -14.32 -1.37
CA PRO A 274 -35.84 -13.81 -0.31
C PRO A 274 -35.85 -12.28 -0.36
N ALA A 275 -36.10 -11.63 0.78
CA ALA A 275 -36.24 -10.18 0.92
C ALA A 275 -34.98 -9.56 1.54
N ALA A 276 -34.42 -10.20 2.55
CA ALA A 276 -33.21 -9.75 3.25
C ALA A 276 -32.23 -10.91 3.46
N ILE A 277 -30.95 -10.58 3.56
CA ILE A 277 -29.86 -11.50 3.88
C ILE A 277 -29.05 -10.94 5.05
N ALA A 278 -28.59 -11.83 5.93
CA ALA A 278 -27.61 -11.53 6.96
C ALA A 278 -26.57 -12.66 7.05
N THR A 279 -25.45 -12.37 7.69
CA THR A 279 -24.34 -13.31 7.88
C THR A 279 -23.98 -13.47 9.36
N GLY A 280 -23.38 -14.60 9.70
CA GLY A 280 -22.88 -14.94 11.03
C GLY A 280 -22.44 -16.39 11.09
N ASP A 281 -21.64 -16.77 12.07
CA ASP A 281 -21.24 -18.17 12.30
C ASP A 281 -22.34 -18.87 13.14
N PHE A 282 -23.25 -19.60 12.48
CA PHE A 282 -24.43 -20.19 13.14
C PHE A 282 -24.17 -21.60 13.69
N ASP A 283 -23.07 -22.25 13.31
CA ASP A 283 -22.68 -23.58 13.78
C ASP A 283 -21.34 -23.67 14.52
N HIS A 284 -20.68 -22.52 14.73
CA HIS A 284 -19.44 -22.32 15.49
C HIS A 284 -18.24 -23.02 14.88
N ASP A 285 -18.19 -23.14 13.55
CA ASP A 285 -17.04 -23.71 12.84
C ASP A 285 -15.99 -22.67 12.41
N GLY A 286 -16.33 -21.38 12.54
CA GLY A 286 -15.46 -20.24 12.24
C GLY A 286 -15.63 -19.69 10.82
N ASP A 287 -16.42 -20.33 9.97
CA ASP A 287 -16.75 -19.84 8.63
C ASP A 287 -18.06 -19.03 8.68
N LEU A 288 -18.13 -17.95 7.90
CA LEU A 288 -19.35 -17.14 7.85
C LEU A 288 -20.46 -17.86 7.10
N ASP A 289 -21.59 -18.07 7.77
CA ASP A 289 -22.81 -18.63 7.20
C ASP A 289 -23.77 -17.53 6.70
N LEU A 290 -24.84 -17.94 6.03
CA LEU A 290 -25.86 -17.03 5.49
C LEU A 290 -27.27 -17.40 5.96
N VAL A 291 -28.08 -16.39 6.23
CA VAL A 291 -29.50 -16.53 6.51
C VAL A 291 -30.33 -15.57 5.65
N THR A 292 -31.44 -16.04 5.10
CA THR A 292 -32.38 -15.20 4.34
C THR A 292 -33.77 -15.17 4.95
N ALA A 293 -34.40 -13.99 5.01
CA ALA A 293 -35.84 -13.85 5.24
C ALA A 293 -36.61 -14.06 3.92
N ASN A 294 -37.52 -15.03 3.86
CA ASN A 294 -38.19 -15.41 2.61
C ASN A 294 -39.66 -14.98 2.61
N PHE A 295 -39.93 -13.85 1.96
CA PHE A 295 -41.21 -13.13 2.01
C PHE A 295 -42.41 -14.02 1.68
N ASN A 296 -42.34 -14.81 0.60
CA ASN A 296 -43.48 -15.62 0.16
C ASN A 296 -43.56 -16.99 0.85
N SER A 297 -42.56 -17.35 1.65
CA SER A 297 -42.48 -18.66 2.32
C SER A 297 -42.77 -18.61 3.82
N ASP A 298 -42.92 -17.41 4.40
CA ASP A 298 -43.15 -17.20 5.84
C ASP A 298 -42.08 -17.93 6.70
N ASN A 299 -40.82 -17.92 6.24
CA ASN A 299 -39.71 -18.61 6.89
C ASN A 299 -38.37 -17.86 6.70
N VAL A 300 -37.36 -18.29 7.46
CA VAL A 300 -35.94 -18.02 7.17
C VAL A 300 -35.28 -19.28 6.61
N SER A 301 -34.32 -19.12 5.69
CA SER A 301 -33.47 -20.20 5.17
C SER A 301 -32.07 -20.03 5.72
N VAL A 302 -31.47 -21.08 6.28
CA VAL A 302 -30.11 -21.07 6.84
C VAL A 302 -29.20 -21.93 5.97
N LEU A 303 -28.14 -21.31 5.45
CA LEU A 303 -27.14 -21.87 4.56
C LEU A 303 -25.83 -21.98 5.34
N LEU A 304 -25.33 -23.20 5.55
CA LEU A 304 -24.04 -23.42 6.20
C LEU A 304 -22.92 -23.43 5.17
N ASN A 305 -21.85 -22.69 5.45
CA ASN A 305 -20.66 -22.60 4.63
C ASN A 305 -19.74 -23.81 4.88
N ASN A 306 -18.72 -23.97 4.05
CA ASN A 306 -17.70 -25.00 4.19
C ASN A 306 -16.27 -24.45 4.17
N GLY A 307 -16.14 -23.14 4.38
CA GLY A 307 -14.87 -22.39 4.34
C GLY A 307 -14.31 -22.13 2.96
N ALA A 308 -15.01 -22.52 1.89
CA ALA A 308 -14.57 -22.27 0.51
C ALA A 308 -15.57 -21.42 -0.29
N GLY A 309 -16.47 -20.71 0.40
CA GLY A 309 -17.55 -19.94 -0.22
C GLY A 309 -18.64 -20.81 -0.85
N SER A 310 -18.79 -22.06 -0.38
CA SER A 310 -19.79 -23.01 -0.88
C SER A 310 -20.76 -23.40 0.21
N TYR A 311 -22.05 -23.27 -0.10
CA TYR A 311 -23.10 -23.36 0.90
C TYR A 311 -24.02 -24.56 0.71
N THR A 312 -24.48 -25.11 1.84
CA THR A 312 -25.53 -26.12 1.89
C THR A 312 -26.72 -25.61 2.68
N LEU A 313 -27.93 -25.75 2.14
CA LEU A 313 -29.15 -25.42 2.87
C LEU A 313 -29.33 -26.38 4.05
N ASN A 314 -29.12 -25.87 5.27
CA ASN A 314 -29.29 -26.64 6.50
C ASN A 314 -30.78 -26.79 6.87
N GLY A 315 -31.56 -25.71 6.74
CA GLY A 315 -32.98 -25.78 7.06
C GLY A 315 -33.76 -24.51 6.76
N ASN A 316 -35.09 -24.67 6.73
CA ASN A 316 -36.06 -23.58 6.65
C ASN A 316 -36.85 -23.53 7.96
N PHE A 317 -36.81 -22.40 8.65
CA PHE A 317 -37.42 -22.21 9.97
C PHE A 317 -38.59 -21.23 9.88
N ALA A 318 -39.77 -21.66 10.31
CA ALA A 318 -40.99 -20.85 10.21
C ALA A 318 -40.93 -19.61 11.10
N VAL A 319 -41.34 -18.47 10.55
CA VAL A 319 -41.44 -17.18 11.25
C VAL A 319 -42.83 -16.56 11.02
N GLY A 320 -43.02 -15.30 11.37
CA GLY A 320 -44.24 -14.57 11.06
C GLY A 320 -44.47 -14.42 9.56
N ARG A 321 -45.62 -13.85 9.20
CA ARG A 321 -46.03 -13.76 7.80
C ARG A 321 -45.34 -12.62 7.09
N PHE A 322 -44.91 -12.87 5.86
CA PHE A 322 -44.22 -11.91 5.00
C PHE A 322 -43.00 -11.27 5.69
N PRO A 323 -42.00 -12.07 6.09
CA PRO A 323 -40.78 -11.52 6.68
C PRO A 323 -40.07 -10.69 5.61
N VAL A 324 -39.78 -9.42 5.94
CA VAL A 324 -39.17 -8.45 5.01
C VAL A 324 -37.73 -8.12 5.36
N ASP A 325 -37.31 -8.41 6.59
CA ASP A 325 -35.98 -8.13 7.09
C ASP A 325 -35.55 -9.19 8.11
N VAL A 326 -34.24 -9.38 8.28
CA VAL A 326 -33.63 -10.28 9.27
C VAL A 326 -32.38 -9.66 9.87
N ALA A 327 -32.26 -9.71 11.19
CA ALA A 327 -31.06 -9.33 11.92
C ALA A 327 -30.59 -10.47 12.83
N VAL A 328 -29.31 -10.42 13.19
CA VAL A 328 -28.59 -11.44 13.95
C VAL A 328 -28.11 -10.83 15.28
N GLY A 329 -28.13 -11.62 16.35
CA GLY A 329 -27.67 -11.18 17.67
C GLY A 329 -27.62 -12.34 18.67
N ASP A 330 -27.02 -12.15 19.84
CA ASP A 330 -27.12 -13.11 20.96
C ASP A 330 -28.09 -12.53 22.01
N PHE A 331 -29.39 -12.78 21.81
CA PHE A 331 -30.45 -12.16 22.61
C PHE A 331 -30.57 -12.80 24.00
N ASN A 332 -29.94 -13.96 24.20
CA ASN A 332 -30.06 -14.75 25.42
C ASN A 332 -28.73 -14.97 26.16
N LYS A 333 -27.62 -14.43 25.62
CA LYS A 333 -26.26 -14.43 26.18
C LYS A 333 -25.68 -15.82 26.39
N ASP A 334 -26.01 -16.77 25.52
CA ASP A 334 -25.43 -18.13 25.56
C ASP A 334 -24.23 -18.30 24.62
N GLY A 335 -23.81 -17.24 23.93
CA GLY A 335 -22.69 -17.23 22.99
C GLY A 335 -23.06 -17.78 21.62
N LYS A 336 -24.35 -17.98 21.33
CA LYS A 336 -24.83 -18.47 20.04
C LYS A 336 -25.63 -17.40 19.35
N LEU A 337 -25.51 -17.36 18.03
CA LEU A 337 -26.25 -16.41 17.23
C LEU A 337 -27.72 -16.83 17.13
N ASP A 338 -28.58 -15.92 17.54
CA ASP A 338 -30.03 -15.91 17.42
C ASP A 338 -30.45 -15.05 16.23
N LEU A 339 -31.72 -15.19 15.80
CA LEU A 339 -32.30 -14.43 14.69
C LEU A 339 -33.53 -13.66 15.12
N VAL A 340 -33.73 -12.50 14.49
CA VAL A 340 -34.98 -11.75 14.57
C VAL A 340 -35.44 -11.35 13.16
N THR A 341 -36.71 -11.57 12.85
CA THR A 341 -37.32 -11.10 11.58
C THR A 341 -38.34 -10.01 11.81
N ALA A 342 -38.38 -9.02 10.92
CA ALA A 342 -39.49 -8.07 10.84
C ALA A 342 -40.61 -8.67 9.99
N ASP A 343 -41.75 -8.98 10.61
CA ASP A 343 -42.86 -9.65 9.93
C ASP A 343 -43.92 -8.60 9.54
N LEU A 344 -43.99 -8.26 8.24
CA LEU A 344 -44.89 -7.23 7.74
C LEU A 344 -46.37 -7.58 8.02
N GLY A 345 -46.69 -8.87 8.04
CA GLY A 345 -48.04 -9.38 8.29
C GLY A 345 -49.06 -8.97 7.23
N GLN A 346 -50.34 -9.21 7.51
CA GLN A 346 -51.43 -8.54 6.78
C GLN A 346 -51.78 -7.28 7.58
N PHE A 347 -51.92 -6.12 6.94
CA PHE A 347 -52.11 -4.76 7.52
C PHE A 347 -53.18 -4.57 8.64
N SER A 348 -53.83 -5.64 9.10
CA SER A 348 -54.86 -5.71 10.14
C SER A 348 -54.63 -6.80 11.22
N SER A 349 -53.65 -7.70 11.09
CA SER A 349 -53.28 -8.70 12.11
C SER A 349 -51.87 -9.27 11.84
N GLY A 350 -51.01 -9.33 12.86
CA GLY A 350 -49.66 -9.93 12.76
C GLY A 350 -48.51 -8.93 12.62
N ASN A 351 -48.61 -7.75 13.24
CA ASN A 351 -47.50 -6.78 13.32
C ASN A 351 -46.53 -7.23 14.41
N THR A 352 -45.60 -8.09 14.05
CA THR A 352 -44.68 -8.70 15.00
C THR A 352 -43.26 -8.70 14.47
N VAL A 353 -42.33 -8.88 15.39
CA VAL A 353 -41.06 -9.51 15.09
C VAL A 353 -41.10 -10.96 15.56
N SER A 354 -40.39 -11.84 14.87
CA SER A 354 -40.22 -13.24 15.27
C SER A 354 -38.78 -13.48 15.68
N VAL A 355 -38.57 -13.95 16.91
CA VAL A 355 -37.25 -14.24 17.48
C VAL A 355 -37.02 -15.75 17.53
N LEU A 356 -35.89 -16.21 17.02
CA LEU A 356 -35.49 -17.61 16.95
C LEU A 356 -34.17 -17.77 17.71
N LEU A 357 -34.21 -18.50 18.82
CA LEU A 357 -32.99 -18.74 19.60
C LEU A 357 -32.17 -19.88 18.97
N GLY A 358 -30.90 -19.60 18.71
CA GLY A 358 -29.93 -20.48 18.08
C GLY A 358 -29.54 -21.66 18.95
N GLN A 359 -29.22 -22.78 18.30
CA GLN A 359 -28.72 -23.98 18.97
C GLN A 359 -27.20 -24.15 18.83
N GLY A 360 -26.54 -23.34 18.00
CA GLY A 360 -25.08 -23.37 17.76
C GLY A 360 -24.67 -24.56 16.88
N ASN A 361 -25.50 -24.89 15.90
CA ASN A 361 -25.28 -25.95 14.92
C ASN A 361 -26.10 -25.69 13.64
N GLY A 362 -26.39 -24.42 13.35
CA GLY A 362 -27.29 -23.98 12.29
C GLY A 362 -28.78 -24.21 12.53
N ASN A 363 -29.20 -24.84 13.64
CA ASN A 363 -30.62 -25.03 13.98
C ASN A 363 -31.12 -24.00 14.98
N PHE A 364 -32.44 -23.80 14.97
CA PHE A 364 -33.12 -22.81 15.79
C PHE A 364 -34.33 -23.39 16.52
N ASN A 365 -34.60 -22.84 17.70
CA ASN A 365 -35.85 -23.08 18.42
C ASN A 365 -37.04 -22.48 17.66
N PRO A 366 -38.27 -22.98 17.88
CA PRO A 366 -39.47 -22.39 17.29
C PRO A 366 -39.57 -20.89 17.61
N ALA A 367 -39.96 -20.10 16.60
CA ALA A 367 -40.04 -18.66 16.72
C ALA A 367 -41.00 -18.20 17.83
N THR A 368 -40.57 -17.20 18.59
CA THR A 368 -41.39 -16.46 19.55
C THR A 368 -41.71 -15.09 19.00
N SER A 369 -42.99 -14.72 18.95
CA SER A 369 -43.42 -13.44 18.35
C SER A 369 -43.62 -12.34 19.40
N PHE A 370 -43.09 -11.16 19.12
CA PHE A 370 -43.25 -9.94 19.94
C PHE A 370 -43.98 -8.86 19.14
N VAL A 371 -44.91 -8.16 19.79
CA VAL A 371 -45.79 -7.18 19.13
C VAL A 371 -45.07 -5.84 18.98
N THR A 372 -45.22 -5.22 17.80
CA THR A 372 -44.64 -3.92 17.46
C THR A 372 -45.72 -2.91 17.00
N GLY A 373 -45.30 -1.73 16.53
CA GLY A 373 -46.11 -0.85 15.69
C GLY A 373 -46.56 -1.51 14.38
N LYS A 374 -47.50 -0.86 13.67
CA LYS A 374 -48.16 -1.42 12.47
C LYS A 374 -47.18 -1.53 11.28
N GLY A 375 -47.17 -2.69 10.63
CA GLY A 375 -46.38 -2.94 9.42
C GLY A 375 -44.86 -2.88 9.64
N PRO A 376 -44.26 -3.79 10.42
CA PRO A 376 -42.81 -3.92 10.52
C PRO A 376 -42.16 -3.95 9.13
N ALA A 377 -41.14 -3.14 8.94
CA ALA A 377 -40.48 -2.94 7.67
C ALA A 377 -39.00 -3.30 7.70
N ALA A 378 -38.34 -2.99 8.82
CA ALA A 378 -36.94 -3.30 9.05
C ALA A 378 -36.67 -3.40 10.55
N VAL A 379 -35.64 -4.15 10.94
CA VAL A 379 -35.23 -4.36 12.34
C VAL A 379 -33.72 -4.21 12.48
N ALA A 380 -33.29 -3.45 13.47
CA ALA A 380 -31.88 -3.39 13.89
C ALA A 380 -31.74 -3.82 15.35
N VAL A 381 -30.53 -4.27 15.68
CA VAL A 381 -30.15 -4.77 17.00
C VAL A 381 -29.02 -3.92 17.55
N ALA A 382 -29.17 -3.41 18.77
CA ALA A 382 -28.10 -2.75 19.54
C ALA A 382 -28.49 -2.69 21.01
N ASP A 383 -27.58 -2.28 21.90
CA ASP A 383 -27.90 -1.93 23.29
C ASP A 383 -28.28 -0.44 23.33
N PHE A 384 -29.58 -0.13 23.30
CA PHE A 384 -30.08 1.25 23.21
C PHE A 384 -30.26 1.89 24.60
N ASP A 385 -30.27 1.13 25.68
CA ASP A 385 -30.43 1.67 27.05
C ASP A 385 -29.22 1.47 27.97
N GLY A 386 -28.13 0.88 27.45
CA GLY A 386 -26.85 0.73 28.13
C GLY A 386 -26.83 -0.37 29.18
N ASP A 387 -27.78 -1.31 29.14
CA ASP A 387 -27.89 -2.39 30.12
C ASP A 387 -27.08 -3.65 29.74
N ASN A 388 -26.39 -3.60 28.59
CA ASN A 388 -25.63 -4.68 27.93
C ASN A 388 -26.48 -5.84 27.41
N ASN A 389 -27.80 -5.72 27.36
CA ASN A 389 -28.66 -6.63 26.60
C ASN A 389 -28.87 -6.06 25.21
N GLN A 390 -29.07 -6.96 24.24
CA GLN A 390 -29.44 -6.54 22.91
C GLN A 390 -30.94 -6.21 22.85
N ASP A 391 -31.24 -5.02 22.38
CA ASP A 391 -32.57 -4.47 22.15
C ASP A 391 -32.92 -4.50 20.66
N LEU A 392 -34.21 -4.33 20.36
CA LEU A 392 -34.70 -4.27 18.99
C LEU A 392 -35.23 -2.87 18.68
N ALA A 393 -34.74 -2.30 17.59
CA ALA A 393 -35.30 -1.11 16.96
C ALA A 393 -36.03 -1.53 15.67
N VAL A 394 -37.36 -1.44 15.67
CA VAL A 394 -38.19 -1.88 14.54
C VAL A 394 -38.84 -0.67 13.88
N VAL A 395 -38.48 -0.44 12.62
CA VAL A 395 -39.15 0.57 11.80
C VAL A 395 -40.49 0.01 11.34
N THR A 396 -41.54 0.80 11.51
CA THR A 396 -42.92 0.39 11.22
C THR A 396 -43.59 1.37 10.26
N GLN A 397 -44.31 0.82 9.29
CA GLN A 397 -45.02 1.53 8.24
C GLN A 397 -46.51 1.65 8.60
N ASN A 398 -46.93 2.83 9.02
CA ASN A 398 -48.34 3.21 9.00
C ASN A 398 -48.62 4.07 7.76
N ASP A 399 -49.86 4.09 7.27
CA ASP A 399 -50.28 4.79 6.04
C ASP A 399 -50.10 6.33 6.09
N VAL A 400 -49.54 6.86 7.18
CA VAL A 400 -49.49 8.30 7.50
C VAL A 400 -48.17 8.75 8.12
N ASN A 401 -47.54 7.91 8.96
CA ASN A 401 -46.35 8.28 9.74
C ASN A 401 -45.30 7.16 9.73
N THR A 402 -44.04 7.57 9.74
CA THR A 402 -42.92 6.69 10.10
C THR A 402 -42.87 6.57 11.63
N GLN A 403 -42.83 5.34 12.13
CA GLN A 403 -42.81 5.08 13.56
C GLN A 403 -41.72 4.06 13.89
N LEU A 404 -40.98 4.30 14.96
CA LEU A 404 -39.96 3.43 15.51
C LEU A 404 -40.53 2.71 16.74
N SER A 405 -40.51 1.38 16.74
CA SER A 405 -40.87 0.55 17.89
C SER A 405 -39.58 0.06 18.55
N VAL A 406 -39.33 0.42 19.81
CA VAL A 406 -38.15 -0.03 20.55
C VAL A 406 -38.58 -1.07 21.58
N LEU A 407 -37.95 -2.25 21.56
CA LEU A 407 -38.22 -3.35 22.48
C LEU A 407 -36.93 -3.65 23.25
N PHE A 408 -36.92 -3.36 24.55
CA PHE A 408 -35.75 -3.59 25.40
C PHE A 408 -35.58 -5.07 25.74
N GLY A 409 -34.37 -5.58 25.57
CA GLY A 409 -34.00 -6.97 25.78
C GLY A 409 -33.84 -7.30 27.25
N GLN A 410 -34.36 -8.46 27.67
CA GLN A 410 -34.23 -8.95 29.04
C GLN A 410 -33.00 -9.86 29.23
N GLY A 411 -32.17 -10.03 28.18
CA GLY A 411 -30.97 -10.87 28.18
C GLY A 411 -31.24 -12.38 28.28
N ASN A 412 -32.46 -12.82 27.97
CA ASN A 412 -32.88 -14.23 28.03
C ASN A 412 -33.70 -14.65 26.80
N GLY A 413 -33.62 -13.87 25.71
CA GLY A 413 -34.44 -14.03 24.51
C GLY A 413 -35.86 -13.45 24.60
N ASN A 414 -36.26 -12.86 25.73
CA ASN A 414 -37.50 -12.09 25.85
C ASN A 414 -37.24 -10.59 25.79
N PHE A 415 -38.30 -9.86 25.40
CA PHE A 415 -38.29 -8.42 25.26
C PHE A 415 -39.47 -7.78 25.98
N ASP A 416 -39.24 -6.56 26.47
CA ASP A 416 -40.29 -5.72 27.03
C ASP A 416 -41.31 -5.30 25.97
N SER A 417 -42.43 -4.74 26.45
CA SER A 417 -43.46 -4.22 25.54
C SER A 417 -42.93 -3.07 24.70
N ALA A 418 -43.19 -3.10 23.39
CA ALA A 418 -42.71 -2.09 22.45
C ALA A 418 -43.09 -0.66 22.85
N THR A 419 -42.09 0.22 22.87
CA THR A 419 -42.24 1.66 22.97
C THR A 419 -42.28 2.27 21.57
N ASN A 420 -43.46 2.78 21.17
CA ASN A 420 -43.67 3.31 19.81
C ASN A 420 -43.46 4.84 19.76
N LEU A 421 -42.49 5.28 18.97
CA LEU A 421 -42.06 6.67 18.82
C LEU A 421 -42.34 7.17 17.40
N ASN A 422 -43.06 8.29 17.27
CA ASN A 422 -43.32 8.90 15.95
C ASN A 422 -42.10 9.71 15.51
N THR A 423 -41.31 9.19 14.58
CA THR A 423 -40.04 9.81 14.18
C THR A 423 -40.23 10.85 13.06
N GLY A 424 -41.23 10.66 12.19
CA GLY A 424 -41.50 11.60 11.10
C GLY A 424 -42.72 11.24 10.24
N THR A 425 -42.91 11.98 9.15
CA THR A 425 -43.95 11.72 8.16
C THR A 425 -43.38 10.99 6.94
N GLY A 426 -44.06 9.96 6.45
CA GLY A 426 -43.62 9.18 5.30
C GLY A 426 -43.82 7.68 5.50
N VAL A 427 -43.42 6.90 4.49
CA VAL A 427 -43.33 5.44 4.58
C VAL A 427 -41.85 5.13 4.74
N ALA A 428 -41.46 4.42 5.79
CA ALA A 428 -40.07 4.05 6.02
C ALA A 428 -39.75 2.64 5.54
N GLY A 429 -38.57 2.47 4.93
CA GLY A 429 -38.18 1.23 4.26
C GLY A 429 -37.06 0.47 4.94
N SER A 430 -36.12 1.18 5.59
CA SER A 430 -34.90 0.59 6.12
C SER A 430 -34.40 1.32 7.38
N ILE A 431 -33.43 0.72 8.06
CA ILE A 431 -32.83 1.20 9.29
C ILE A 431 -31.32 0.95 9.27
N SER A 432 -30.55 1.90 9.80
CA SER A 432 -29.12 1.73 10.09
C SER A 432 -28.83 2.24 11.50
N VAL A 433 -27.79 1.70 12.14
CA VAL A 433 -27.38 2.06 13.50
C VAL A 433 -25.92 2.49 13.49
N GLY A 434 -25.59 3.52 14.26
CA GLY A 434 -24.23 4.01 14.42
C GLY A 434 -24.15 5.13 15.46
N ASP A 435 -22.97 5.38 16.02
CA ASP A 435 -22.72 6.54 16.89
C ASP A 435 -22.34 7.77 16.03
N PHE A 436 -23.35 8.52 15.58
CA PHE A 436 -23.15 9.65 14.66
C PHE A 436 -22.74 10.94 15.38
N ASN A 437 -22.76 10.95 16.71
CA ASN A 437 -22.51 12.12 17.55
C ASN A 437 -21.33 11.94 18.53
N LYS A 438 -20.69 10.77 18.54
CA LYS A 438 -19.54 10.36 19.38
C LYS A 438 -19.84 10.37 20.87
N ASP A 439 -21.07 10.08 21.28
CA ASP A 439 -21.46 9.95 22.69
C ASP A 439 -21.45 8.50 23.21
N SER A 440 -21.02 7.55 22.38
CA SER A 440 -20.95 6.11 22.64
C SER A 440 -22.30 5.42 22.79
N ASN A 441 -23.41 6.10 22.51
CA ASN A 441 -24.73 5.48 22.45
C ASN A 441 -25.09 5.23 20.97
N PRO A 442 -25.66 4.07 20.63
CA PRO A 442 -26.09 3.79 19.27
C PRO A 442 -27.27 4.68 18.89
N ASP A 443 -27.07 5.53 17.88
CA ASP A 443 -28.13 6.33 17.25
C ASP A 443 -28.76 5.54 16.09
N ILE A 444 -29.94 5.97 15.65
CA ILE A 444 -30.71 5.28 14.61
C ILE A 444 -30.96 6.21 13.43
N VAL A 445 -30.63 5.74 12.22
CA VAL A 445 -31.03 6.34 10.96
C VAL A 445 -32.20 5.56 10.37
N ILE A 446 -33.26 6.26 9.98
CA ILE A 446 -34.46 5.68 9.39
C ILE A 446 -34.63 6.18 7.96
N GLY A 447 -34.63 5.25 7.01
CA GLY A 447 -34.92 5.52 5.62
C GLY A 447 -36.36 5.97 5.42
N SER A 448 -36.62 6.86 4.46
CA SER A 448 -37.97 7.25 4.07
C SER A 448 -38.17 7.16 2.56
N ARG A 449 -39.39 6.83 2.12
CA ARG A 449 -39.78 6.89 0.71
C ARG A 449 -39.86 8.32 0.15
N GLY A 450 -39.36 9.33 0.88
CA GLY A 450 -39.19 10.71 0.44
C GLY A 450 -37.73 11.03 0.08
N SER A 451 -37.37 12.31 0.09
CA SER A 451 -36.01 12.80 -0.19
C SER A 451 -35.20 13.13 1.08
N VAL A 452 -35.60 12.53 2.20
CA VAL A 452 -34.96 12.72 3.51
C VAL A 452 -34.81 11.37 4.21
N ILE A 453 -33.82 11.28 5.08
CA ILE A 453 -33.74 10.28 6.15
C ILE A 453 -34.08 10.95 7.49
N PHE A 454 -34.40 10.16 8.51
CA PHE A 454 -34.62 10.64 9.86
C PHE A 454 -33.56 10.09 10.81
N LEU A 455 -32.75 10.95 11.42
CA LEU A 455 -31.77 10.61 12.44
C LEU A 455 -32.36 10.80 13.84
N ALA A 456 -32.49 9.70 14.56
CA ALA A 456 -32.90 9.63 15.95
C ALA A 456 -31.67 9.39 16.84
N LEU A 457 -31.17 10.47 17.46
CA LEU A 457 -30.09 10.45 18.43
C LEU A 457 -30.56 9.85 19.76
N ASN A 458 -29.81 8.88 20.26
CA ASN A 458 -30.07 8.20 21.51
C ASN A 458 -29.47 9.00 22.70
N ASN A 459 -30.11 8.92 23.86
CA ASN A 459 -29.63 9.55 25.09
C ASN A 459 -28.96 8.57 26.07
N GLY A 460 -28.79 7.30 25.67
CA GLY A 460 -28.16 6.25 26.49
C GLY A 460 -29.03 5.72 27.63
N ALA A 461 -30.32 6.06 27.65
CA ALA A 461 -31.29 5.57 28.63
C ALA A 461 -32.58 5.07 27.93
N GLY A 462 -32.44 4.58 26.69
CA GLY A 462 -33.55 4.09 25.87
C GLY A 462 -34.44 5.20 25.28
N GLY A 463 -34.02 6.48 25.37
CA GLY A 463 -34.76 7.61 24.86
C GLY A 463 -34.11 8.23 23.62
N PHE A 464 -34.94 8.68 22.67
CA PHE A 464 -34.48 9.30 21.42
C PHE A 464 -34.96 10.75 21.28
N ASN A 465 -34.26 11.57 20.51
CA ASN A 465 -34.74 12.90 20.15
C ASN A 465 -35.96 12.80 19.20
N ILE A 466 -37.15 13.12 19.70
CA ILE A 466 -38.39 13.04 18.94
C ILE A 466 -39.07 14.43 18.89
N PRO A 467 -39.41 14.97 17.68
CA PRO A 467 -39.26 14.34 16.36
C PRO A 467 -37.79 14.20 15.95
N ALA A 468 -37.50 13.14 15.20
CA ALA A 468 -36.16 12.86 14.69
C ALA A 468 -35.71 13.94 13.70
N GLN A 469 -34.40 14.13 13.56
CA GLN A 469 -33.83 15.12 12.67
C GLN A 469 -33.97 14.66 11.21
N ALA A 470 -34.71 15.42 10.40
CA ALA A 470 -34.81 15.17 8.97
C ALA A 470 -33.56 15.67 8.24
N ILE A 471 -32.88 14.79 7.51
CA ILE A 471 -31.66 15.10 6.75
C ILE A 471 -31.95 14.92 5.26
N PRO A 472 -31.80 15.98 4.44
CA PRO A 472 -31.91 15.87 2.99
C PRO A 472 -30.84 14.96 2.41
N THR A 473 -31.22 14.09 1.48
CA THR A 473 -30.30 13.10 0.88
C THR A 473 -29.96 13.38 -0.57
N GLY A 474 -30.68 14.27 -1.24
CA GLY A 474 -30.51 14.51 -2.69
C GLY A 474 -31.09 13.40 -3.58
N VAL A 475 -31.29 12.18 -3.06
CA VAL A 475 -31.94 11.06 -3.75
C VAL A 475 -33.42 10.94 -3.39
N SER A 476 -34.25 10.43 -4.31
CA SER A 476 -35.63 10.06 -4.01
C SER A 476 -35.70 8.65 -3.42
N PHE A 477 -36.66 8.41 -2.51
CA PHE A 477 -36.83 7.12 -1.83
C PHE A 477 -35.61 6.70 -1.02
N ALA A 478 -35.08 7.62 -0.21
CA ALA A 478 -33.88 7.41 0.58
C ALA A 478 -33.99 6.19 1.52
N ALA A 479 -33.31 5.10 1.16
CA ALA A 479 -33.04 3.99 2.06
C ALA A 479 -31.82 4.35 2.92
N ALA A 480 -31.93 4.16 4.24
CA ALA A 480 -30.76 4.05 5.10
C ALA A 480 -30.01 2.79 4.68
N GLY A 481 -28.77 2.95 4.22
CA GLY A 481 -27.92 1.89 3.71
C GLY A 481 -26.77 1.58 4.67
N ALA A 482 -25.55 1.61 4.16
CA ALA A 482 -24.36 1.27 4.91
C ALA A 482 -23.75 2.48 5.65
N VAL A 483 -23.15 2.20 6.81
CA VAL A 483 -22.47 3.17 7.67
C VAL A 483 -20.98 2.83 7.68
N GLY A 484 -20.12 3.86 7.59
CA GLY A 484 -18.67 3.69 7.55
C GLY A 484 -17.97 5.05 7.63
N ASP A 485 -16.65 5.06 7.78
CA ASP A 485 -15.83 6.28 7.72
C ASP A 485 -15.17 6.35 6.32
N PHE A 486 -15.81 7.02 5.37
CA PHE A 486 -15.40 7.03 3.96
C PHE A 486 -14.33 8.09 3.67
N ASP A 487 -14.13 9.06 4.57
CA ASP A 487 -13.13 10.12 4.46
C ASP A 487 -12.01 10.04 5.52
N LYS A 488 -11.98 8.94 6.29
CA LYS A 488 -10.97 8.62 7.32
C LYS A 488 -10.80 9.71 8.38
N ASN A 489 -11.85 10.50 8.64
CA ASN A 489 -11.81 11.58 9.63
C ASN A 489 -12.20 11.09 11.05
N GLY A 490 -12.55 9.81 11.18
CA GLY A 490 -12.98 9.13 12.40
C GLY A 490 -14.44 9.36 12.77
N ASN A 491 -15.25 10.02 11.95
CA ASN A 491 -16.70 10.17 12.13
C ASN A 491 -17.43 9.15 11.25
N LEU A 492 -18.60 8.70 11.70
CA LEU A 492 -19.43 7.85 10.87
C LEU A 492 -20.16 8.67 9.81
N ASP A 493 -19.98 8.24 8.57
CA ASP A 493 -20.68 8.67 7.37
C ASP A 493 -21.79 7.67 7.01
N LEU A 494 -22.56 8.01 5.98
CA LEU A 494 -23.70 7.20 5.55
C LEU A 494 -23.81 7.16 4.03
N VAL A 495 -24.00 5.96 3.49
CA VAL A 495 -24.48 5.75 2.11
C VAL A 495 -25.99 5.57 2.12
N VAL A 496 -26.68 6.28 1.24
CA VAL A 496 -28.13 6.16 1.03
C VAL A 496 -28.44 5.76 -0.40
N GLY A 497 -29.31 4.76 -0.57
CA GLY A 497 -29.77 4.27 -1.88
C GLY A 497 -31.15 4.82 -2.27
N SER A 498 -31.53 4.65 -3.55
CA SER A 498 -32.88 4.93 -4.04
C SER A 498 -33.75 3.67 -4.02
N GLY A 499 -34.62 3.53 -3.03
CA GLY A 499 -35.50 2.37 -2.82
C GLY A 499 -36.65 2.21 -3.83
N SER A 500 -36.57 2.81 -5.03
CA SER A 500 -37.60 2.71 -6.07
C SER A 500 -37.24 1.78 -7.24
N GLY A 501 -35.97 1.37 -7.35
CA GLY A 501 -35.45 0.64 -8.50
C GLY A 501 -35.62 1.37 -9.85
N ARG A 502 -35.93 2.68 -9.83
CA ARG A 502 -36.17 3.50 -11.02
C ARG A 502 -35.16 4.64 -11.19
N GLU A 503 -34.45 4.97 -10.12
CA GLU A 503 -33.44 6.02 -10.10
C GLU A 503 -32.10 5.37 -9.76
N SER A 504 -31.16 5.52 -10.68
CA SER A 504 -29.82 4.93 -10.68
C SER A 504 -28.84 5.69 -9.78
N GLU A 505 -29.32 6.19 -8.63
CA GLU A 505 -28.58 7.16 -7.82
C GLU A 505 -28.48 6.71 -6.36
N ILE A 506 -27.24 6.62 -5.88
CA ILE A 506 -26.91 6.58 -4.45
C ILE A 506 -26.37 7.96 -4.05
N ALA A 507 -26.35 8.27 -2.77
CA ALA A 507 -25.59 9.41 -2.27
C ALA A 507 -24.79 9.05 -1.02
N VAL A 508 -23.65 9.71 -0.86
CA VAL A 508 -22.84 9.64 0.37
C VAL A 508 -23.05 10.92 1.16
N LEU A 509 -23.27 10.78 2.46
CA LEU A 509 -23.39 11.87 3.41
C LEU A 509 -22.24 11.76 4.41
N LEU A 510 -21.29 12.70 4.31
CA LEU A 510 -20.15 12.77 5.24
C LEU A 510 -20.60 13.33 6.59
N GLY A 511 -20.30 12.62 7.67
CA GLY A 511 -20.66 12.93 9.04
C GLY A 511 -19.72 13.95 9.67
N ASN A 512 -20.29 14.94 10.34
CA ASN A 512 -19.54 15.95 11.09
C ASN A 512 -19.21 15.50 12.53
N GLY A 513 -19.58 14.28 12.92
CA GLY A 513 -19.33 13.71 14.26
C GLY A 513 -20.15 14.31 15.40
N ASN A 514 -21.21 15.06 15.08
CA ASN A 514 -22.06 15.74 16.06
C ASN A 514 -23.56 15.52 15.81
N GLY A 515 -23.92 14.42 15.13
CA GLY A 515 -25.28 14.14 14.70
C GLY A 515 -25.75 15.00 13.50
N THR A 516 -24.82 15.56 12.72
CA THR A 516 -25.12 16.27 11.47
C THR A 516 -24.26 15.78 10.33
N PHE A 517 -24.73 15.98 9.11
CA PHE A 517 -24.04 15.59 7.88
C PHE A 517 -23.77 16.81 6.98
N GLY A 518 -22.75 16.68 6.14
CA GLY A 518 -22.48 17.60 5.04
C GLY A 518 -23.54 17.53 3.92
N SER A 519 -23.26 18.23 2.83
CA SER A 519 -24.12 18.14 1.63
C SER A 519 -24.02 16.74 1.02
N PRO A 520 -25.14 16.13 0.59
CA PRO A 520 -25.10 14.83 -0.07
C PRO A 520 -24.30 14.87 -1.37
N ILE A 521 -23.48 13.84 -1.58
CA ILE A 521 -22.64 13.66 -2.76
C ILE A 521 -23.26 12.54 -3.61
N PRO A 522 -23.90 12.84 -4.76
CA PRO A 522 -24.59 11.84 -5.56
C PRO A 522 -23.61 11.05 -6.43
N PHE A 523 -23.87 9.75 -6.58
CA PHE A 523 -23.16 8.87 -7.50
C PHE A 523 -24.18 8.07 -8.32
N THR A 524 -23.95 7.98 -9.63
CA THR A 524 -24.76 7.15 -10.50
C THR A 524 -24.25 5.72 -10.46
N THR A 525 -25.04 4.82 -9.88
CA THR A 525 -24.82 3.37 -9.96
C THR A 525 -25.77 2.79 -11.00
N GLY A 526 -25.53 1.60 -11.52
CA GLY A 526 -26.47 0.95 -12.45
C GLY A 526 -27.91 0.77 -11.93
N GLY A 527 -28.25 1.12 -10.67
CA GLY A 527 -29.61 1.00 -10.12
C GLY A 527 -29.74 0.75 -8.61
N GLY A 528 -28.73 1.00 -7.78
CA GLY A 528 -28.63 0.48 -6.41
C GLY A 528 -29.78 0.86 -5.46
N SER A 529 -30.64 -0.11 -5.10
CA SER A 529 -31.64 0.06 -4.03
C SER A 529 -31.09 -0.33 -2.66
N GLU A 530 -30.11 -1.24 -2.64
CA GLU A 530 -29.45 -1.78 -1.45
C GLU A 530 -27.93 -1.70 -1.62
N VAL A 531 -27.22 -1.35 -0.55
CA VAL A 531 -25.77 -1.11 -0.57
C VAL A 531 -25.09 -1.80 0.60
N ALA A 532 -23.89 -2.30 0.36
CA ALA A 532 -22.95 -2.76 1.38
C ALA A 532 -21.59 -2.11 1.15
N VAL A 533 -20.73 -2.15 2.17
CA VAL A 533 -19.41 -1.53 2.14
C VAL A 533 -18.35 -2.53 2.57
N GLY A 534 -17.15 -2.39 2.03
CA GLY A 534 -15.99 -3.23 2.31
C GLY A 534 -14.78 -2.70 1.55
N ASP A 535 -13.58 -3.16 1.91
CA ASP A 535 -12.34 -2.87 1.18
C ASP A 535 -12.15 -3.93 0.09
N PHE A 536 -12.74 -3.74 -1.09
CA PHE A 536 -12.76 -4.78 -2.13
C PHE A 536 -11.48 -4.82 -2.96
N ASN A 537 -10.70 -3.74 -2.91
CA ASN A 537 -9.45 -3.61 -3.62
C ASN A 537 -8.21 -3.81 -2.73
N GLY A 538 -8.32 -3.72 -1.41
CA GLY A 538 -7.20 -3.89 -0.48
C GLY A 538 -6.39 -2.61 -0.29
N ASP A 539 -6.96 -1.44 -0.60
CA ASP A 539 -6.31 -0.14 -0.41
C ASP A 539 -6.61 0.50 0.97
N HIS A 540 -7.31 -0.24 1.83
CA HIS A 540 -7.75 0.17 3.15
C HIS A 540 -8.71 1.37 3.16
N ASN A 541 -9.32 1.71 2.04
CA ASN A 541 -10.46 2.61 1.95
C ASN A 541 -11.74 1.79 1.88
N LEU A 542 -12.84 2.35 2.39
CA LEU A 542 -14.13 1.71 2.26
C LEU A 542 -14.70 1.96 0.86
N ASP A 543 -14.97 0.88 0.15
CA ASP A 543 -15.66 0.86 -1.13
C ASP A 543 -17.16 0.60 -0.94
N ILE A 544 -17.93 0.80 -2.01
CA ILE A 544 -19.38 0.57 -2.03
C ILE A 544 -19.72 -0.51 -3.06
N ALA A 545 -20.46 -1.53 -2.63
CA ALA A 545 -21.16 -2.47 -3.49
C ALA A 545 -22.66 -2.16 -3.51
N ALA A 546 -23.22 -1.96 -4.70
CA ALA A 546 -24.62 -1.60 -4.90
C ALA A 546 -25.33 -2.66 -5.75
N ALA A 547 -26.37 -3.30 -5.19
CA ALA A 547 -27.12 -4.36 -5.87
C ALA A 547 -28.37 -3.81 -6.59
N SER A 548 -28.50 -4.15 -7.88
CA SER A 548 -29.60 -3.70 -8.75
C SER A 548 -29.60 -4.37 -10.11
N ASP A 549 -30.77 -4.44 -10.78
CA ASP A 549 -30.87 -4.85 -12.19
C ASP A 549 -30.06 -6.12 -12.54
N ASP A 550 -30.25 -7.15 -11.70
CA ASP A 550 -29.60 -8.47 -11.79
C ASP A 550 -28.06 -8.43 -11.67
N GLN A 551 -27.51 -7.35 -11.11
CA GLN A 551 -26.07 -7.12 -10.97
C GLN A 551 -25.71 -6.50 -9.62
N VAL A 552 -24.42 -6.55 -9.28
CA VAL A 552 -23.76 -5.73 -8.25
C VAL A 552 -22.78 -4.79 -8.94
N SER A 553 -22.92 -3.48 -8.73
CA SER A 553 -21.98 -2.46 -9.22
C SER A 553 -21.05 -2.03 -8.09
N LEU A 554 -19.76 -1.85 -8.38
CA LEU A 554 -18.77 -1.38 -7.40
C LEU A 554 -18.40 0.08 -7.63
N LEU A 555 -18.21 0.83 -6.55
CA LEU A 555 -17.49 2.09 -6.55
C LEU A 555 -16.35 2.04 -5.53
N LEU A 556 -15.15 2.33 -5.99
CA LEU A 556 -13.95 2.35 -5.16
C LEU A 556 -13.80 3.69 -4.46
N GLY A 557 -13.61 3.67 -3.15
CA GLY A 557 -13.43 4.85 -2.31
C GLY A 557 -12.01 5.39 -2.42
N ASP A 558 -11.87 6.72 -2.48
CA ASP A 558 -10.55 7.38 -2.48
C ASP A 558 -10.03 7.71 -1.07
N GLY A 559 -10.78 7.34 -0.02
CA GLY A 559 -10.45 7.65 1.37
C GLY A 559 -10.66 9.12 1.76
N ALA A 560 -11.19 9.95 0.87
CA ALA A 560 -11.55 11.36 1.10
C ALA A 560 -13.06 11.62 0.89
N GLY A 561 -13.86 10.55 0.85
CA GLY A 561 -15.30 10.58 0.59
C GLY A 561 -15.69 10.64 -0.89
N GLY A 562 -14.72 10.55 -1.81
CA GLY A 562 -14.94 10.41 -3.25
C GLY A 562 -14.97 8.94 -3.69
N PHE A 563 -15.68 8.66 -4.79
CA PHE A 563 -15.87 7.31 -5.30
C PHE A 563 -15.76 7.24 -6.83
N THR A 564 -15.14 6.17 -7.33
CA THR A 564 -14.97 5.90 -8.77
C THR A 564 -15.58 4.56 -9.15
N PRO A 565 -16.45 4.47 -10.19
CA PRO A 565 -17.01 3.19 -10.63
C PRO A 565 -15.95 2.18 -11.09
N SER A 566 -16.06 0.92 -10.67
CA SER A 566 -15.10 -0.18 -10.97
C SER A 566 -15.76 -1.44 -11.55
N GLY A 567 -16.84 -1.25 -12.31
CA GLY A 567 -17.52 -2.31 -13.04
C GLY A 567 -18.73 -2.92 -12.32
N SER A 568 -19.31 -3.95 -12.95
CA SER A 568 -20.50 -4.64 -12.47
C SER A 568 -20.42 -6.14 -12.70
N PHE A 569 -21.00 -6.90 -11.77
CA PHE A 569 -20.94 -8.36 -11.71
C PHE A 569 -22.35 -8.95 -11.68
N GLY A 570 -22.61 -9.95 -12.52
CA GLY A 570 -23.94 -10.56 -12.63
C GLY A 570 -24.29 -11.40 -11.41
N VAL A 571 -25.51 -11.25 -10.91
CA VAL A 571 -26.09 -12.04 -9.81
C VAL A 571 -27.44 -12.65 -10.23
N GLY A 572 -28.16 -13.24 -9.28
CA GLY A 572 -29.54 -13.70 -9.50
C GLY A 572 -30.50 -12.54 -9.84
N THR A 573 -31.73 -12.88 -10.18
CA THR A 573 -32.67 -11.87 -10.68
C THR A 573 -33.35 -11.10 -9.56
N ASN A 574 -33.49 -9.78 -9.75
CA ASN A 574 -34.07 -8.82 -8.80
C ASN A 574 -33.45 -8.94 -7.39
N PRO A 575 -32.14 -8.61 -7.23
CA PRO A 575 -31.50 -8.60 -5.91
C PRO A 575 -32.21 -7.61 -4.99
N SER A 576 -32.59 -8.07 -3.80
CA SER A 576 -33.37 -7.30 -2.82
C SER A 576 -32.61 -6.95 -1.55
N SER A 577 -31.42 -7.51 -1.35
CA SER A 577 -30.52 -7.25 -0.22
C SER A 577 -29.12 -7.77 -0.55
N ILE A 578 -28.10 -7.16 0.05
CA ILE A 578 -26.68 -7.44 -0.15
C ILE A 578 -25.97 -7.47 1.20
N THR A 579 -25.00 -8.35 1.36
CA THR A 579 -24.11 -8.43 2.52
C THR A 579 -22.68 -8.71 2.07
N VAL A 580 -21.72 -8.38 2.93
CA VAL A 580 -20.27 -8.49 2.70
C VAL A 580 -19.67 -9.27 3.87
N GLY A 581 -18.72 -10.15 3.57
CA GLY A 581 -17.98 -10.96 4.54
C GLY A 581 -16.88 -11.73 3.83
N ASP A 582 -15.92 -12.27 4.57
CA ASP A 582 -14.93 -13.21 4.00
C ASP A 582 -15.55 -14.62 4.04
N PHE A 583 -16.07 -15.09 2.90
CA PHE A 583 -16.83 -16.34 2.82
C PHE A 583 -15.95 -17.54 2.46
N ASN A 584 -14.70 -17.34 2.06
CA ASN A 584 -13.75 -18.41 1.76
C ASN A 584 -12.48 -18.35 2.63
N SER A 585 -12.49 -17.50 3.67
CA SER A 585 -11.42 -17.36 4.66
C SER A 585 -10.07 -17.01 4.02
N ASP A 586 -10.08 -16.23 2.93
CA ASP A 586 -8.88 -15.79 2.20
C ASP A 586 -8.42 -14.37 2.56
N GLY A 587 -9.11 -13.73 3.52
CA GLY A 587 -8.82 -12.39 4.02
C GLY A 587 -9.42 -11.27 3.17
N LYS A 588 -10.20 -11.60 2.13
CA LYS A 588 -10.76 -10.60 1.19
C LYS A 588 -12.26 -10.47 1.39
N PRO A 589 -12.80 -9.24 1.36
CA PRO A 589 -14.25 -9.06 1.44
C PRO A 589 -14.95 -9.62 0.18
N ASP A 590 -15.77 -10.64 0.37
CA ASP A 590 -16.66 -11.23 -0.63
C ASP A 590 -18.06 -10.59 -0.58
N ILE A 591 -18.90 -10.90 -1.57
CA ILE A 591 -20.25 -10.35 -1.68
C ILE A 591 -21.28 -11.47 -1.77
N ALA A 592 -22.39 -11.34 -1.02
CA ALA A 592 -23.57 -12.17 -1.18
C ALA A 592 -24.84 -11.34 -1.38
N THR A 593 -25.72 -11.77 -2.29
CA THR A 593 -27.02 -11.11 -2.56
C THR A 593 -28.19 -12.07 -2.38
N ALA A 594 -29.27 -11.60 -1.75
CA ALA A 594 -30.57 -12.26 -1.79
C ALA A 594 -31.33 -11.84 -3.06
N ASN A 595 -31.74 -12.80 -3.89
CA ASN A 595 -32.36 -12.51 -5.19
C ASN A 595 -33.81 -12.96 -5.22
N SER A 596 -34.71 -11.99 -5.03
CA SER A 596 -36.14 -12.21 -4.91
C SER A 596 -36.80 -12.76 -6.18
N GLY A 597 -36.21 -12.51 -7.36
CA GLY A 597 -36.74 -12.96 -8.65
C GLY A 597 -36.34 -14.39 -9.01
N SER A 598 -35.22 -14.89 -8.48
CA SER A 598 -34.67 -16.22 -8.77
C SER A 598 -34.69 -17.19 -7.59
N ASP A 599 -35.25 -16.79 -6.45
CA ASP A 599 -35.40 -17.61 -5.24
C ASP A 599 -34.06 -18.23 -4.76
N ASN A 600 -32.97 -17.44 -4.85
CA ASN A 600 -31.63 -17.90 -4.51
C ASN A 600 -30.80 -16.79 -3.83
N VAL A 601 -29.67 -17.20 -3.27
CA VAL A 601 -28.56 -16.34 -2.89
C VAL A 601 -27.45 -16.46 -3.92
N SER A 602 -26.89 -15.35 -4.38
CA SER A 602 -25.65 -15.34 -5.18
C SER A 602 -24.47 -15.02 -4.27
N VAL A 603 -23.38 -15.78 -4.38
CA VAL A 603 -22.10 -15.50 -3.71
C VAL A 603 -21.04 -15.24 -4.78
N LEU A 604 -20.34 -14.12 -4.65
CA LEU A 604 -19.23 -13.70 -5.49
C LEU A 604 -17.99 -13.64 -4.62
N LEU A 605 -16.99 -14.47 -4.93
CA LEU A 605 -15.73 -14.49 -4.20
C LEU A 605 -14.77 -13.49 -4.81
N ASN A 606 -14.15 -12.66 -3.98
CA ASN A 606 -13.21 -11.65 -4.38
C ASN A 606 -11.90 -12.30 -4.80
N THR A 607 -11.67 -12.36 -6.10
CA THR A 607 -10.45 -12.93 -6.69
C THR A 607 -9.38 -11.88 -6.94
N THR A 608 -9.58 -10.65 -6.47
CA THR A 608 -8.61 -9.57 -6.63
C THR A 608 -7.28 -9.98 -6.03
N SER A 609 -6.22 -9.91 -6.83
CA SER A 609 -4.87 -10.04 -6.30
C SER A 609 -4.57 -8.78 -5.52
N PHE A 610 -4.73 -8.84 -4.19
CA PHE A 610 -4.08 -7.87 -3.32
C PHE A 610 -2.59 -8.09 -3.53
N SER A 611 -1.93 -7.13 -4.19
CA SER A 611 -0.49 -7.01 -3.98
C SER A 611 -0.40 -6.69 -2.50
N SER A 612 0.14 -7.62 -1.73
CA SER A 612 0.60 -7.32 -0.38
C SER A 612 1.71 -6.29 -0.55
N SER A 613 1.35 -5.03 -0.77
CA SER A 613 2.27 -3.93 -0.62
C SER A 613 2.58 -3.90 0.86
N ILE A 614 3.62 -4.62 1.23
CA ILE A 614 4.32 -4.41 2.47
C ILE A 614 4.89 -3.01 2.30
N VAL A 615 4.34 -2.07 3.06
CA VAL A 615 4.75 -0.67 3.00
C VAL A 615 5.60 -0.41 4.24
N ALA A 616 6.89 -0.20 4.02
CA ALA A 616 7.78 0.32 5.05
C ALA A 616 7.52 1.81 5.30
N THR A 617 7.95 2.28 6.46
CA THR A 617 7.83 3.65 6.95
C THR A 617 9.22 4.22 7.25
N PRO A 618 9.37 5.55 7.37
CA PRO A 618 10.65 6.14 7.82
C PRO A 618 10.99 5.92 9.32
N ASN A 619 10.44 4.89 9.98
CA ASN A 619 10.76 4.54 11.37
C ASN A 619 11.12 3.06 11.44
N ASP A 620 11.76 2.64 12.54
CA ASP A 620 12.07 1.24 12.85
C ASP A 620 10.88 0.29 12.58
N ASP A 621 11.00 -0.50 11.51
CA ASP A 621 10.01 -1.45 11.04
C ASP A 621 10.44 -2.90 11.33
N ASN A 622 9.45 -3.79 11.42
CA ASN A 622 9.67 -5.22 11.55
C ASN A 622 8.70 -5.93 10.61
N LEU A 623 9.22 -6.36 9.46
CA LEU A 623 8.46 -6.83 8.31
C LEU A 623 8.81 -8.28 8.02
N THR A 624 7.79 -9.09 7.82
CA THR A 624 7.91 -10.41 7.20
C THR A 624 7.29 -10.31 5.81
N LEU A 625 8.08 -10.62 4.79
CA LEU A 625 7.68 -10.63 3.39
C LEU A 625 6.84 -11.87 3.06
N THR A 626 6.52 -12.06 1.79
CA THR A 626 5.72 -13.19 1.32
C THR A 626 6.62 -14.32 0.84
N PRO A 627 6.13 -15.57 0.73
CA PRO A 627 6.89 -16.66 0.11
C PRO A 627 7.00 -16.58 -1.43
N LYS A 628 7.05 -15.37 -1.99
CA LYS A 628 7.26 -15.10 -3.42
C LYS A 628 8.31 -14.00 -3.54
N ASN A 629 8.89 -13.86 -4.72
CA ASN A 629 9.75 -12.75 -5.08
C ASN A 629 9.11 -11.40 -4.70
N ASP A 630 9.71 -10.73 -3.73
CA ASP A 630 9.29 -9.46 -3.17
C ASP A 630 10.29 -8.34 -3.49
N ILE A 631 9.80 -7.11 -3.50
CA ILE A 631 10.62 -5.91 -3.69
C ILE A 631 10.23 -4.91 -2.61
N ILE A 632 11.15 -4.63 -1.69
CA ILE A 632 10.91 -3.72 -0.57
C ILE A 632 12.05 -2.70 -0.42
N ASN A 633 11.68 -1.47 -0.07
CA ASN A 633 12.60 -0.44 0.39
C ASN A 633 12.17 0.00 1.79
N LEU A 634 13.04 -0.19 2.78
CA LEU A 634 12.77 0.02 4.20
C LEU A 634 12.87 1.50 4.61
N LEU A 635 13.45 2.35 3.76
CA LEU A 635 13.60 3.79 3.96
C LEU A 635 14.60 4.11 5.08
N THR A 636 14.25 4.98 6.03
CA THR A 636 15.14 5.29 7.15
C THR A 636 14.60 4.61 8.40
N GLY A 637 15.43 4.06 9.26
CA GLY A 637 14.96 3.31 10.41
C GLY A 637 16.06 2.36 10.90
N GLN A 638 15.86 1.70 12.03
CA GLN A 638 16.61 0.47 12.32
C GLN A 638 15.65 -0.68 12.07
N ASP A 639 15.77 -1.29 10.90
CA ASP A 639 14.73 -2.13 10.36
C ASP A 639 15.09 -3.61 10.44
N ILE A 640 14.05 -4.44 10.42
CA ILE A 640 14.15 -5.90 10.33
C ILE A 640 13.25 -6.35 9.19
N ALA A 641 13.80 -7.07 8.21
CA ALA A 641 13.04 -7.63 7.09
C ALA A 641 13.40 -9.09 6.82
N GLU A 642 12.39 -9.97 6.77
CA GLU A 642 12.51 -11.41 6.47
C GLU A 642 11.87 -11.75 5.12
N GLY A 643 12.64 -12.20 4.13
CA GLY A 643 12.24 -12.53 2.75
C GLY A 643 11.41 -13.81 2.61
N LEU A 644 11.66 -14.82 3.44
CA LEU A 644 11.08 -16.16 3.36
C LEU A 644 11.52 -16.99 2.14
N ALA A 645 10.80 -16.90 1.03
CA ALA A 645 11.07 -17.76 -0.12
C ALA A 645 10.79 -17.01 -1.41
N GLY A 646 11.58 -17.24 -2.45
CA GLY A 646 11.51 -16.45 -3.68
C GLY A 646 12.82 -15.70 -3.89
N ASP A 647 13.05 -15.18 -5.08
CA ASP A 647 14.23 -14.32 -5.33
C ASP A 647 13.86 -12.88 -4.98
N ASP A 648 14.29 -12.41 -3.81
CA ASP A 648 13.85 -11.16 -3.18
C ASP A 648 14.81 -9.99 -3.40
N PHE A 649 14.27 -8.78 -3.39
CA PHE A 649 15.04 -7.54 -3.37
C PHE A 649 14.67 -6.73 -2.11
N ILE A 650 15.64 -6.60 -1.19
CA ILE A 650 15.47 -5.89 0.08
C ILE A 650 16.51 -4.78 0.18
N ASN A 651 16.05 -3.54 0.32
CA ASN A 651 16.91 -2.37 0.53
C ASN A 651 16.65 -1.71 1.88
N GLY A 652 17.66 -1.71 2.77
CA GLY A 652 17.64 -1.06 4.09
C GLY A 652 17.67 0.46 4.03
N ASP A 653 18.39 1.02 3.04
CA ASP A 653 18.58 2.48 2.84
C ASP A 653 19.28 3.17 4.03
N GLY A 654 18.61 3.51 5.13
CA GLY A 654 19.23 4.31 6.18
C GLY A 654 18.97 3.87 7.61
N GLY A 655 19.94 3.19 8.21
CA GLY A 655 20.13 3.02 9.64
C GLY A 655 20.89 1.72 9.91
N ASP A 656 20.72 1.14 11.10
CA ASP A 656 21.44 -0.10 11.43
C ASP A 656 20.45 -1.26 11.27
N ASP A 657 20.47 -1.93 10.11
CA ASP A 657 19.40 -2.84 9.66
C ASP A 657 19.76 -4.33 9.81
N ASN A 658 18.74 -5.20 9.90
CA ASN A 658 18.88 -6.65 9.83
C ASN A 658 18.03 -7.22 8.69
N LEU A 659 18.69 -7.70 7.62
CA LEU A 659 18.05 -8.18 6.41
C LEU A 659 18.28 -9.69 6.24
N PHE A 660 17.21 -10.43 5.95
CA PHE A 660 17.24 -11.88 5.74
C PHE A 660 16.59 -12.22 4.38
N GLY A 661 17.34 -12.86 3.47
CA GLY A 661 16.83 -13.35 2.18
C GLY A 661 16.07 -14.68 2.30
N ASP A 662 16.60 -15.60 3.12
CA ASP A 662 16.07 -16.96 3.36
C ASP A 662 16.20 -17.91 2.14
N GLU A 663 15.13 -18.37 1.49
CA GLU A 663 15.19 -19.34 0.38
C GLU A 663 15.07 -18.65 -1.00
N GLY A 664 16.15 -18.50 -1.76
CA GLY A 664 16.09 -17.88 -3.09
C GLY A 664 17.44 -17.33 -3.54
N ASN A 665 17.48 -16.69 -4.71
CA ASN A 665 18.67 -15.92 -5.12
C ASN A 665 18.39 -14.45 -4.84
N ASP A 666 18.80 -13.98 -3.68
CA ASP A 666 18.34 -12.73 -3.11
C ASP A 666 19.31 -11.58 -3.38
N THR A 667 18.79 -10.35 -3.36
CA THR A 667 19.56 -9.12 -3.41
C THR A 667 19.28 -8.29 -2.18
N LEU A 668 20.28 -8.17 -1.30
CA LEU A 668 20.19 -7.44 -0.04
C LEU A 668 21.13 -6.24 -0.08
N LEU A 669 20.60 -5.05 0.15
CA LEU A 669 21.34 -3.80 0.22
C LEU A 669 21.18 -3.19 1.61
N GLY A 670 22.25 -3.09 2.40
CA GLY A 670 22.22 -2.49 3.74
C GLY A 670 21.99 -0.99 3.67
N GLY A 671 22.81 -0.29 2.88
CA GLY A 671 22.66 1.13 2.64
C GLY A 671 23.60 1.94 3.51
N SER A 672 23.10 2.62 4.53
CA SER A 672 23.93 3.46 5.41
C SER A 672 23.67 3.20 6.87
N GLY A 673 24.73 2.87 7.61
CA GLY A 673 24.71 2.47 9.01
C GLY A 673 25.46 1.17 9.19
N GLN A 674 25.37 0.52 10.35
CA GLN A 674 26.03 -0.77 10.59
C GLN A 674 25.02 -1.89 10.40
N ASP A 675 25.10 -2.57 9.27
CA ASP A 675 24.08 -3.51 8.83
C ASP A 675 24.47 -4.97 9.05
N GLU A 676 23.45 -5.82 9.19
CA GLU A 676 23.58 -7.27 9.27
C GLU A 676 22.74 -7.93 8.15
N LEU A 677 23.42 -8.52 7.16
CA LEU A 677 22.79 -9.11 5.98
C LEU A 677 23.02 -10.62 5.94
N TYR A 678 21.94 -11.39 5.75
CA TYR A 678 21.94 -12.84 5.67
C TYR A 678 21.28 -13.29 4.35
N GLY A 679 22.07 -13.84 3.41
CA GLY A 679 21.58 -14.34 2.12
C GLY A 679 20.65 -15.52 2.30
N GLY A 680 21.18 -16.62 2.86
CA GLY A 680 20.39 -17.80 3.17
C GLY A 680 20.75 -18.95 2.26
N SER A 681 19.83 -19.41 1.44
CA SER A 681 20.07 -20.50 0.50
C SER A 681 19.74 -20.12 -0.93
N GLY A 682 20.72 -20.27 -1.82
CA GLY A 682 20.67 -19.85 -3.22
C GLY A 682 21.89 -18.97 -3.52
N ASP A 683 22.03 -18.52 -4.77
CA ASP A 683 23.19 -17.71 -5.18
C ASP A 683 22.88 -16.22 -4.94
N ASP A 684 23.32 -15.68 -3.80
CA ASP A 684 22.87 -14.37 -3.29
C ASP A 684 23.81 -13.21 -3.63
N SER A 685 23.28 -11.98 -3.59
CA SER A 685 24.02 -10.73 -3.79
C SER A 685 23.82 -9.77 -2.63
N LEU A 686 24.85 -9.60 -1.80
CA LEU A 686 24.82 -8.77 -0.60
C LEU A 686 25.75 -7.55 -0.76
N GLU A 687 25.24 -6.35 -0.49
CA GLU A 687 26.02 -5.11 -0.42
C GLU A 687 25.78 -4.39 0.91
N GLY A 688 26.82 -4.23 1.74
CA GLY A 688 26.72 -3.56 3.04
C GLY A 688 26.48 -2.06 2.89
N GLY A 689 27.38 -1.38 2.19
CA GLY A 689 27.23 0.03 1.87
C GLY A 689 28.10 0.92 2.76
N ASP A 690 27.53 1.89 3.44
CA ASP A 690 28.23 2.86 4.30
C ASP A 690 28.18 2.45 5.78
N GLY A 691 29.23 1.86 6.32
CA GLY A 691 29.38 1.57 7.74
C GLY A 691 30.23 0.34 8.01
N ASP A 692 30.25 -0.14 9.26
CA ASP A 692 31.01 -1.34 9.63
C ASP A 692 30.06 -2.56 9.60
N ASP A 693 29.94 -3.22 8.44
CA ASP A 693 28.86 -4.17 8.17
C ASP A 693 29.23 -5.64 8.44
N ASN A 694 28.23 -6.50 8.63
CA ASN A 694 28.41 -7.95 8.65
C ASN A 694 27.53 -8.61 7.57
N LEU A 695 28.17 -9.31 6.63
CA LEU A 695 27.51 -9.99 5.51
C LEU A 695 27.76 -11.49 5.62
N PHE A 696 26.69 -12.28 5.50
CA PHE A 696 26.70 -13.74 5.53
C PHE A 696 26.00 -14.26 4.26
N GLY A 697 26.74 -14.86 3.32
CA GLY A 697 26.16 -15.49 2.12
C GLY A 697 25.39 -16.76 2.47
N GLU A 698 25.99 -17.56 3.35
CA GLU A 698 25.47 -18.85 3.81
C GLU A 698 25.58 -19.98 2.78
N ALA A 699 24.56 -20.29 1.99
CA ALA A 699 24.55 -21.48 1.15
C ALA A 699 24.25 -21.19 -0.32
N GLY A 700 25.29 -21.04 -1.13
CA GLY A 700 25.23 -20.93 -2.59
C GLY A 700 26.50 -20.28 -3.09
N ASN A 701 26.53 -19.85 -4.35
CA ASN A 701 27.67 -19.10 -4.89
C ASN A 701 27.39 -17.61 -4.76
N ASP A 702 27.82 -17.02 -3.67
CA ASP A 702 27.36 -15.71 -3.24
C ASP A 702 28.31 -14.60 -3.68
N THR A 703 27.77 -13.39 -3.82
CA THR A 703 28.56 -12.17 -4.06
C THR A 703 28.40 -11.22 -2.88
N LEU A 704 29.49 -10.99 -2.14
CA LEU A 704 29.51 -10.14 -0.96
C LEU A 704 30.38 -8.90 -1.18
N LEU A 705 29.79 -7.72 -1.06
CA LEU A 705 30.43 -6.42 -1.21
C LEU A 705 30.32 -5.63 0.11
N GLY A 706 31.45 -5.41 0.80
CA GLY A 706 31.47 -4.70 2.09
C GLY A 706 31.10 -3.22 1.94
N GLY A 707 31.90 -2.49 1.17
CA GLY A 707 31.61 -1.09 0.84
C GLY A 707 32.55 -0.13 1.55
N GLN A 708 32.02 0.73 2.42
CA GLN A 708 32.74 1.76 3.17
C GLN A 708 32.75 1.47 4.67
N GLY A 709 33.77 0.78 5.16
CA GLY A 709 34.03 0.73 6.60
C GLY A 709 34.92 -0.43 6.96
N GLN A 710 34.81 -0.94 8.17
CA GLN A 710 35.50 -2.16 8.61
C GLN A 710 34.52 -3.33 8.60
N ASP A 711 34.43 -3.97 7.44
CA ASP A 711 33.39 -4.97 7.18
C ASP A 711 33.86 -6.38 7.52
N LYS A 712 32.89 -7.24 7.86
CA LYS A 712 33.10 -8.69 7.97
C LYS A 712 32.24 -9.42 6.97
N LEU A 713 32.87 -10.16 6.07
CA LEU A 713 32.19 -10.95 5.05
C LEU A 713 32.48 -12.42 5.27
N PHE A 714 31.42 -13.23 5.25
CA PHE A 714 31.46 -14.69 5.38
C PHE A 714 30.71 -15.29 4.19
N GLY A 715 31.43 -15.92 3.25
CA GLY A 715 30.84 -16.56 2.07
C GLY A 715 29.93 -17.72 2.48
N GLY A 716 30.51 -18.78 3.02
CA GLY A 716 29.76 -19.88 3.59
C GLY A 716 30.04 -21.18 2.85
N SER A 717 29.09 -21.73 2.12
CA SER A 717 29.29 -22.91 1.30
C SER A 717 28.90 -22.65 -0.15
N GLY A 718 29.78 -23.00 -1.09
CA GLY A 718 29.67 -22.68 -2.51
C GLY A 718 30.89 -21.85 -2.92
N ASP A 719 30.96 -21.49 -4.20
CA ASP A 719 32.11 -20.78 -4.76
C ASP A 719 31.85 -19.26 -4.68
N ASP A 720 32.34 -18.60 -3.64
CA ASP A 720 31.91 -17.24 -3.28
C ASP A 720 32.84 -16.13 -3.83
N LEU A 721 32.28 -14.93 -4.07
CA LEU A 721 33.03 -13.72 -4.43
C LEU A 721 32.99 -12.69 -3.30
N LEU A 722 34.13 -12.43 -2.66
CA LEU A 722 34.21 -11.51 -1.52
C LEU A 722 35.05 -10.26 -1.85
N LYS A 723 34.45 -9.08 -1.67
CA LYS A 723 35.14 -7.78 -1.83
C LYS A 723 34.86 -6.88 -0.63
N GLY A 724 35.85 -6.76 0.26
CA GLY A 724 35.73 -5.91 1.46
C GLY A 724 35.58 -4.40 1.18
N GLY A 725 36.04 -3.88 0.04
CA GLY A 725 35.90 -2.44 -0.25
C GLY A 725 36.94 -1.55 0.46
N GLN A 726 36.51 -0.41 1.00
CA GLN A 726 37.36 0.50 1.78
C GLN A 726 37.60 -0.06 3.20
N GLY A 727 38.52 0.55 3.94
CA GLY A 727 38.81 0.18 5.33
C GLY A 727 39.55 -1.14 5.53
N ASP A 728 39.58 -1.60 6.79
CA ASP A 728 40.33 -2.78 7.23
C ASP A 728 39.34 -3.93 7.48
N ASN A 729 39.18 -4.83 6.50
CA ASN A 729 38.09 -5.81 6.47
C ASN A 729 38.54 -7.21 6.90
N ILE A 730 37.59 -8.05 7.30
CA ILE A 730 37.79 -9.48 7.58
C ILE A 730 36.95 -10.29 6.59
N LEU A 731 37.60 -11.15 5.81
CA LEU A 731 36.96 -11.99 4.80
C LEU A 731 37.19 -13.46 5.15
N THR A 732 36.13 -14.26 5.11
CA THR A 732 36.15 -15.72 5.29
C THR A 732 35.39 -16.34 4.13
N GLY A 733 36.05 -17.15 3.30
CA GLY A 733 35.42 -17.76 2.12
C GLY A 733 34.50 -18.91 2.54
N GLY A 734 35.00 -19.81 3.38
CA GLY A 734 34.26 -20.97 3.83
C GLY A 734 34.61 -22.21 3.02
N ALA A 735 33.62 -22.83 2.39
CA ALA A 735 33.75 -24.10 1.69
C ALA A 735 33.39 -23.97 0.22
N GLY A 736 34.38 -24.02 -0.66
CA GLY A 736 34.21 -23.97 -2.11
C GLY A 736 35.49 -23.42 -2.74
N GLU A 737 35.46 -23.11 -4.04
CA GLU A 737 36.54 -22.36 -4.70
C GLU A 737 36.26 -20.85 -4.61
N ASP A 738 36.73 -20.20 -3.54
CA ASP A 738 36.38 -18.82 -3.24
C ASP A 738 37.29 -17.80 -3.92
N MET A 739 36.75 -16.62 -4.24
CA MET A 739 37.47 -15.53 -4.88
C MET A 739 37.49 -14.28 -4.00
N PHE A 740 38.67 -13.94 -3.50
CA PHE A 740 38.89 -12.72 -2.72
C PHE A 740 39.41 -11.59 -3.60
N VAL A 741 38.66 -10.48 -3.67
CA VAL A 741 39.03 -9.31 -4.46
C VAL A 741 39.94 -8.37 -3.67
N LEU A 742 41.13 -8.14 -4.21
CA LEU A 742 42.18 -7.30 -3.63
C LEU A 742 42.29 -5.98 -4.40
N SER A 743 42.23 -4.88 -3.67
CA SER A 743 42.41 -3.53 -4.22
C SER A 743 43.21 -2.64 -3.27
N THR A 744 43.53 -1.43 -3.70
CA THR A 744 44.15 -0.41 -2.82
C THR A 744 43.12 0.41 -2.02
N ALA A 745 41.83 0.11 -2.13
CA ALA A 745 40.77 0.84 -1.44
C ALA A 745 40.78 0.56 0.07
N GLY A 746 41.22 -0.63 0.47
CA GLY A 746 41.27 -1.09 1.84
C GLY A 746 42.28 -2.23 2.01
N LYS A 747 42.53 -2.65 3.25
CA LYS A 747 43.36 -3.80 3.58
C LYS A 747 42.47 -4.95 4.06
N ASN A 748 42.52 -6.08 3.37
CA ASN A 748 41.72 -7.25 3.76
C ASN A 748 42.54 -8.22 4.62
N THR A 749 41.92 -8.75 5.68
CA THR A 749 42.39 -9.92 6.43
C THR A 749 41.59 -11.13 5.95
N ILE A 750 42.25 -12.08 5.29
CA ILE A 750 41.61 -13.31 4.79
C ILE A 750 41.93 -14.42 5.78
N ALA A 751 40.87 -14.98 6.39
CA ALA A 751 40.96 -15.81 7.58
C ALA A 751 41.26 -17.29 7.29
N ASP A 752 40.89 -17.78 6.11
CA ASP A 752 40.79 -19.23 5.83
C ASP A 752 41.27 -19.67 4.45
N PHE A 753 42.01 -18.81 3.73
CA PHE A 753 42.48 -19.07 2.37
C PHE A 753 43.08 -20.48 2.16
N GLU A 754 42.44 -21.30 1.33
CA GLU A 754 42.85 -22.66 0.97
C GLU A 754 43.67 -22.68 -0.34
N ASN A 755 44.98 -22.91 -0.21
CA ASN A 755 45.89 -22.91 -1.35
C ASN A 755 45.55 -23.99 -2.40
N GLY A 756 45.38 -23.56 -3.65
CA GLY A 756 45.03 -24.42 -4.79
C GLY A 756 43.54 -24.74 -4.91
N VAL A 757 42.71 -24.10 -4.08
CA VAL A 757 41.24 -24.08 -4.15
C VAL A 757 40.81 -22.64 -4.36
N ASP A 758 41.21 -21.74 -3.45
CA ASP A 758 40.83 -20.32 -3.49
C ASP A 758 41.71 -19.48 -4.42
N LEU A 759 41.17 -18.33 -4.80
CA LEU A 759 41.74 -17.40 -5.77
C LEU A 759 41.77 -15.96 -5.23
N LEU A 760 42.83 -15.24 -5.58
CA LEU A 760 43.04 -13.83 -5.27
C LEU A 760 42.88 -13.00 -6.55
N LYS A 761 41.80 -12.24 -6.67
CA LYS A 761 41.57 -11.36 -7.82
C LYS A 761 42.16 -9.98 -7.58
N LEU A 762 43.04 -9.51 -8.47
CA LEU A 762 43.64 -8.18 -8.36
C LEU A 762 42.83 -7.15 -9.17
N GLU A 763 42.42 -6.05 -8.52
CA GLU A 763 41.83 -4.89 -9.20
C GLU A 763 42.85 -3.76 -9.41
N GLY A 764 42.57 -2.82 -10.32
CA GLY A 764 43.45 -1.66 -10.54
C GLY A 764 44.63 -1.92 -11.47
N GLY A 765 44.60 -3.03 -12.23
CA GLY A 765 45.62 -3.36 -13.23
C GLY A 765 46.93 -3.88 -12.65
N PHE A 766 46.93 -4.35 -11.41
CA PHE A 766 48.08 -5.03 -10.83
C PHE A 766 48.29 -6.41 -11.46
N THR A 767 49.55 -6.82 -11.51
CA THR A 767 49.95 -8.17 -11.89
C THR A 767 50.76 -8.81 -10.76
N PHE A 768 50.96 -10.13 -10.80
CA PHE A 768 51.75 -10.82 -9.79
C PHE A 768 53.17 -10.23 -9.63
N ASP A 769 53.81 -9.86 -10.74
CA ASP A 769 55.14 -9.22 -10.74
C ASP A 769 55.16 -7.82 -10.08
N SER A 770 54.00 -7.19 -9.93
CA SER A 770 53.84 -5.87 -9.29
C SER A 770 53.66 -5.94 -7.77
N LEU A 771 53.63 -7.15 -7.20
CA LEU A 771 53.41 -7.38 -5.77
C LEU A 771 54.73 -7.59 -5.01
N SER A 772 54.67 -7.35 -3.70
CA SER A 772 55.66 -7.73 -2.71
C SER A 772 54.96 -8.61 -1.69
N ILE A 773 55.27 -9.91 -1.73
CA ILE A 773 54.68 -10.96 -0.89
C ILE A 773 55.74 -11.47 0.09
N PHE A 774 55.48 -11.42 1.38
CA PHE A 774 56.43 -11.83 2.42
C PHE A 774 55.72 -12.34 3.68
N GLU A 775 56.42 -13.17 4.46
CA GLU A 775 55.91 -13.65 5.74
C GLU A 775 56.29 -12.69 6.87
N GLN A 776 55.35 -12.42 7.77
CA GLN A 776 55.60 -11.69 9.01
C GLN A 776 54.74 -12.26 10.13
N ASN A 777 55.39 -12.73 11.20
CA ASN A 777 54.77 -13.34 12.38
C ASN A 777 54.01 -14.65 12.13
N GLY A 778 54.28 -15.36 11.03
CA GLY A 778 53.59 -16.61 10.66
C GLY A 778 52.51 -16.44 9.60
N ASP A 779 52.21 -15.20 9.24
CA ASP A 779 51.17 -14.86 8.27
C ASP A 779 51.76 -14.30 6.98
N THR A 780 51.04 -14.46 5.87
CA THR A 780 51.46 -13.97 4.54
C THR A 780 50.90 -12.58 4.27
N TRP A 781 51.80 -11.62 4.02
CA TRP A 781 51.46 -10.25 3.65
C TRP A 781 51.56 -10.05 2.15
N ILE A 782 50.52 -9.49 1.54
CA ILE A 782 50.47 -9.11 0.13
C ILE A 782 50.37 -7.60 0.05
N THR A 783 51.39 -6.99 -0.56
CA THR A 783 51.53 -5.55 -0.66
C THR A 783 51.91 -5.15 -2.09
N THR A 784 51.70 -3.89 -2.46
CA THR A 784 52.34 -3.31 -3.65
C THR A 784 53.84 -3.14 -3.43
N GLN A 785 54.63 -2.97 -4.50
CA GLN A 785 56.07 -2.66 -4.39
C GLN A 785 56.41 -1.41 -3.56
N ASN A 786 55.44 -0.50 -3.34
CA ASN A 786 55.58 0.69 -2.51
C ASN A 786 55.09 0.46 -1.05
N ASN A 787 54.95 -0.79 -0.63
CA ASN A 787 54.46 -1.21 0.69
C ASN A 787 53.04 -0.73 1.03
N GLN A 788 52.18 -0.50 0.03
CA GLN A 788 50.74 -0.34 0.29
C GLN A 788 50.13 -1.73 0.51
N PRO A 789 49.46 -1.98 1.64
CA PRO A 789 48.84 -3.27 1.91
C PRO A 789 47.63 -3.52 1.01
N LEU A 790 47.48 -4.75 0.54
CA LEU A 790 46.30 -5.23 -0.20
C LEU A 790 45.58 -6.29 0.63
N ALA A 791 46.33 -7.30 1.09
CA ALA A 791 45.78 -8.38 1.89
C ALA A 791 46.80 -8.94 2.88
N PHE A 792 46.25 -9.61 3.88
CA PHE A 792 46.93 -10.34 4.92
C PHE A 792 46.24 -11.70 5.07
N LEU A 793 46.93 -12.79 4.79
CA LEU A 793 46.42 -14.16 4.88
C LEU A 793 46.90 -14.79 6.20
N THR A 794 45.97 -15.19 7.07
CA THR A 794 46.31 -15.76 8.37
C THR A 794 46.72 -17.23 8.25
N ASP A 795 47.78 -17.63 8.96
CA ASP A 795 48.27 -19.02 9.02
C ASP A 795 48.60 -19.68 7.65
N VAL A 796 48.80 -18.87 6.59
CA VAL A 796 49.22 -19.34 5.26
C VAL A 796 50.73 -19.17 5.08
N ASP A 797 51.44 -20.24 4.74
CA ASP A 797 52.87 -20.21 4.41
C ASP A 797 53.10 -19.51 3.06
N VAL A 798 53.90 -18.45 3.07
CA VAL A 798 54.21 -17.63 1.88
C VAL A 798 54.77 -18.42 0.71
N ASN A 799 55.44 -19.55 0.97
CA ASN A 799 56.03 -20.39 -0.07
C ASN A 799 54.98 -21.19 -0.88
N LEU A 800 53.74 -21.23 -0.39
CA LEU A 800 52.63 -21.90 -1.08
C LEU A 800 51.94 -20.97 -2.08
N ILE A 801 52.05 -19.65 -1.90
CA ILE A 801 51.44 -18.67 -2.80
C ILE A 801 52.27 -18.51 -4.08
N THR A 802 51.62 -18.73 -5.23
CA THR A 802 52.19 -18.69 -6.57
C THR A 802 51.37 -17.79 -7.49
N ALA A 803 51.87 -17.57 -8.70
CA ALA A 803 51.12 -16.79 -9.70
C ALA A 803 49.82 -17.46 -10.18
N ASN A 804 49.62 -18.76 -9.90
CA ASN A 804 48.39 -19.47 -10.28
C ASN A 804 47.22 -19.17 -9.36
N ASP A 805 47.52 -18.70 -8.14
CA ASP A 805 46.52 -18.35 -7.13
C ASP A 805 45.94 -16.94 -7.39
N PHE A 806 46.37 -16.27 -8.47
CA PHE A 806 45.95 -14.92 -8.82
C PHE A 806 45.20 -14.86 -10.14
N ILE A 807 44.16 -14.02 -10.16
CA ILE A 807 43.43 -13.62 -11.36
C ILE A 807 43.63 -12.11 -11.56
N PHE A 808 43.86 -11.68 -12.81
CA PHE A 808 44.26 -10.31 -13.18
C PHE A 808 43.18 -9.58 -13.97
#